data_AF-A0A7V8YRY7-F1
#
_entry.id   AF-A0A7V8YRY7-F1
#
_cell.length_a   1.000
_cell.length_b   1.000
_cell.length_c   1.000
_cell.angle_alpha   90.00
_cell.angle_beta   90.00
_cell.angle_gamma   90.00
#
_symmetry.space_group_name_H-M   'P 1'
#
loop_
_entity.id
_entity.type
_entity.pdbx_description
1 polymer ?
#
loop_
_entity_poly.entity_id
_entity_poly.type
_entity_poly.pdbx_seq_one_letter_code
_entity_poly.pdbx_strand_id
1 'polypeptide(L)'
;MGARDGLRWTVVDEAAAPAQPTLFEEPPEREIGVGEYRGLEFLHVRAKQIINEVGPNSPVPFRYTINAYRGCSHSCVYCALGDTPVLMSNGRTKPIAEIRAGDRVYGTIRVGNYRRYVITDVLDQWSAVRPAYRVTLEDGTKLVTSGDHRFLSNRGWKHVTGAEYGPLQRPHLTMNNKLMGTGQFAGAPPEDDEYRTGYLCGIVRGDGSLGHYSYPRPGRAHGDVHRFRLALTDFEALRRSRAYLDLHGVRTTEFVFKEAVGQHQALGAIRTQARAAVAAVEEIIEWPDAPSDQWRKGFLAGIFDAEGGRNDHALRISNTDPSIIEQITSSLRCFNFRFVVETVAREKPMLVVRVVGGLREHLRFFHTVDPAITRKRTIDGVAIKSDAPLCVTSIEDLRIELPMFDITTGTGDFIANGVVSHNCFARPTHEYLNLNSGEDFERVIVVKINAVERLRAKLAPRRWQGEHIAMGTNTDPYQRAEGKYHLTRGIVEVLNDAANPFSILTKNTLVLRDLDLLAEAAKRADVHVNFSIGTLDEDVWRSTEPGTPHPRRRVEAVARLNEAGVPCGVLIAPILPGLSDRPDQLDEVVGACIEAGATSISSVLLHLRPGVREHYLGWLAEARPDLMEQHARLYRRSNAPSSERARVSELVQDLIRRHRGA
;
A
#
# COMPACT_ATOMS: atom_id res chain seq x y z
N MET A 1 -10.85 -27.77 -29.83
CA MET A 1 -9.88 -28.87 -29.66
C MET A 1 -8.54 -28.23 -29.30
N GLY A 2 -8.07 -28.39 -28.06
CA GLY A 2 -6.76 -27.89 -27.59
C GLY A 2 -6.78 -27.02 -26.33
N ALA A 3 -6.65 -27.68 -25.16
CA ALA A 3 -6.15 -27.19 -23.86
C ALA A 3 -6.94 -26.11 -23.08
N ARG A 4 -8.13 -26.49 -22.59
CA ARG A 4 -8.80 -25.94 -21.39
C ARG A 4 -8.73 -26.96 -20.22
N ASP A 5 -7.58 -27.61 -20.03
CA ASP A 5 -7.36 -28.60 -18.97
C ASP A 5 -6.31 -28.08 -17.97
N GLY A 6 -6.79 -27.56 -16.83
CA GLY A 6 -5.91 -27.05 -15.77
C GLY A 6 -6.61 -26.57 -14.50
N LEU A 7 -7.94 -26.57 -14.45
CA LEU A 7 -8.71 -26.19 -13.26
C LEU A 7 -9.79 -27.23 -12.98
N ARG A 8 -9.87 -27.66 -11.73
CA ARG A 8 -10.75 -28.69 -11.22
C ARG A 8 -12.12 -28.05 -10.88
N TRP A 9 -13.19 -28.48 -11.59
CA TRP A 9 -14.65 -28.40 -11.27
C TRP A 9 -15.51 -27.30 -11.97
N THR A 10 -16.80 -27.61 -12.24
CA THR A 10 -17.79 -26.85 -13.06
C THR A 10 -19.20 -26.76 -12.43
N VAL A 11 -19.96 -25.69 -12.77
CA VAL A 11 -21.30 -25.27 -12.27
C VAL A 11 -22.43 -25.60 -13.27
N VAL A 12 -23.68 -25.72 -12.82
CA VAL A 12 -24.89 -25.75 -13.67
C VAL A 12 -25.70 -24.45 -13.51
N ASP A 13 -25.92 -23.82 -14.67
CA ASP A 13 -26.65 -22.60 -15.07
C ASP A 13 -28.17 -22.59 -14.76
N GLU A 14 -28.92 -21.46 -14.77
CA GLU A 14 -28.64 -20.01 -14.81
C GLU A 14 -29.97 -19.24 -14.61
N ALA A 15 -29.90 -18.00 -14.10
CA ALA A 15 -30.43 -16.76 -14.71
C ALA A 15 -30.38 -15.61 -13.67
N ALA A 16 -29.73 -14.44 -13.82
CA ALA A 16 -28.81 -13.80 -14.78
C ALA A 16 -28.22 -12.54 -14.03
N ALA A 17 -26.93 -12.40 -13.66
CA ALA A 17 -25.66 -12.08 -14.37
C ALA A 17 -25.17 -10.62 -14.11
N PRO A 18 -23.86 -10.31 -13.91
CA PRO A 18 -22.70 -11.17 -13.66
C PRO A 18 -22.05 -10.92 -12.27
N ALA A 19 -22.18 -11.89 -11.36
CA ALA A 19 -21.48 -11.92 -10.08
C ALA A 19 -20.20 -12.76 -10.19
N GLN A 20 -19.09 -12.28 -9.64
CA GLN A 20 -17.84 -13.05 -9.51
C GLN A 20 -18.08 -14.27 -8.59
N PRO A 21 -17.60 -15.47 -8.95
CA PRO A 21 -17.97 -16.71 -8.26
C PRO A 21 -17.33 -16.77 -6.87
N THR A 22 -18.15 -17.04 -5.85
CA THR A 22 -17.75 -17.28 -4.47
C THR A 22 -16.96 -18.59 -4.35
N LEU A 23 -15.85 -18.54 -3.60
CA LEU A 23 -14.82 -19.57 -3.47
C LEU A 23 -15.25 -20.87 -2.72
N PHE A 24 -16.45 -20.91 -2.14
CA PHE A 24 -16.88 -21.98 -1.24
C PHE A 24 -18.22 -22.59 -1.68
N GLU A 25 -18.33 -23.92 -1.64
CA GLU A 25 -19.58 -24.67 -1.90
C GLU A 25 -20.63 -24.45 -0.76
N GLU A 26 -20.16 -24.13 0.46
CA GLU A 26 -20.93 -23.63 1.61
C GLU A 26 -20.08 -22.56 2.33
N PRO A 27 -20.67 -21.49 2.91
CA PRO A 27 -19.90 -20.47 3.60
C PRO A 27 -19.12 -21.07 4.79
N PRO A 28 -17.81 -20.80 4.93
CA PRO A 28 -17.01 -21.32 6.03
C PRO A 28 -17.52 -20.80 7.38
N GLU A 29 -17.55 -21.68 8.38
CA GLU A 29 -17.91 -21.32 9.75
C GLU A 29 -16.85 -20.35 10.32
N ARG A 30 -17.32 -19.27 10.94
CA ARG A 30 -16.51 -18.20 11.50
C ARG A 30 -16.63 -18.20 13.01
N GLU A 31 -15.50 -18.21 13.70
CA GLU A 31 -15.47 -18.16 15.14
C GLU A 31 -14.59 -16.99 15.63
N ILE A 32 -15.18 -16.09 16.42
CA ILE A 32 -14.45 -14.99 17.05
C ILE A 32 -13.77 -15.49 18.31
N GLY A 33 -12.45 -15.35 18.39
CA GLY A 33 -11.65 -15.75 19.54
C GLY A 33 -11.98 -14.97 20.81
N VAL A 34 -12.10 -15.70 21.93
CA VAL A 34 -12.37 -15.16 23.26
C VAL A 34 -11.21 -15.46 24.23
N GLY A 35 -11.16 -14.77 25.37
CA GLY A 35 -10.15 -14.99 26.40
C GLY A 35 -8.72 -14.81 25.88
N GLU A 36 -7.90 -15.86 25.98
CA GLU A 36 -6.53 -15.90 25.48
C GLU A 36 -6.42 -15.90 23.94
N TYR A 37 -7.51 -15.92 23.19
CA TYR A 37 -7.54 -15.78 21.72
C TYR A 37 -8.21 -14.47 21.27
N ARG A 38 -8.51 -13.56 22.21
CA ARG A 38 -9.14 -12.27 21.90
C ARG A 38 -8.33 -11.51 20.85
N GLY A 39 -9.01 -11.05 19.81
CA GLY A 39 -8.40 -10.36 18.67
C GLY A 39 -8.03 -11.25 17.50
N LEU A 40 -8.27 -12.58 17.59
CA LEU A 40 -8.23 -13.51 16.48
C LEU A 40 -9.66 -13.89 16.06
N GLU A 41 -9.84 -14.15 14.77
CA GLU A 41 -10.98 -14.82 14.15
C GLU A 41 -10.48 -16.14 13.54
N PHE A 42 -11.29 -17.17 13.55
CA PHE A 42 -10.94 -18.44 12.96
C PHE A 42 -11.90 -18.74 11.83
N LEU A 43 -11.34 -18.92 10.64
CA LEU A 43 -12.10 -19.35 9.47
C LEU A 43 -11.95 -20.85 9.31
N HIS A 44 -12.98 -21.61 9.68
CA HIS A 44 -12.95 -23.05 9.57
C HIS A 44 -13.24 -23.46 8.13
N VAL A 45 -12.28 -24.13 7.51
CA VAL A 45 -12.39 -24.61 6.13
C VAL A 45 -12.21 -26.12 6.08
N ARG A 46 -12.94 -26.77 5.17
CA ARG A 46 -12.73 -28.18 4.86
C ARG A 46 -11.82 -28.30 3.63
N ALA A 47 -10.59 -28.72 3.84
CA ALA A 47 -9.63 -28.94 2.76
C ALA A 47 -10.06 -30.11 1.85
N LYS A 48 -9.94 -29.92 0.53
CA LYS A 48 -10.07 -31.01 -0.47
C LYS A 48 -8.83 -31.93 -0.44
N GLN A 49 -7.65 -31.36 -0.23
CA GLN A 49 -6.37 -32.06 -0.06
C GLN A 49 -5.53 -31.34 1.01
N ILE A 50 -4.72 -32.09 1.77
CA ILE A 50 -3.88 -31.54 2.86
C ILE A 50 -2.38 -31.62 2.56
N ILE A 51 -1.95 -32.68 1.85
CA ILE A 51 -0.58 -32.85 1.34
C ILE A 51 -0.43 -32.05 0.05
N ASN A 52 0.58 -31.18 0.00
CA ASN A 52 0.92 -30.37 -1.17
C ASN A 52 2.27 -30.79 -1.71
N GLU A 53 2.38 -30.96 -3.02
CA GLU A 53 3.64 -31.24 -3.69
C GLU A 53 4.41 -29.94 -3.96
N VAL A 54 5.70 -29.94 -3.64
CA VAL A 54 6.61 -28.85 -3.93
C VAL A 54 7.04 -28.94 -5.39
N GLY A 55 7.05 -27.81 -6.10
CA GLY A 55 7.41 -27.78 -7.52
C GLY A 55 8.81 -28.33 -7.80
N PRO A 56 9.04 -28.96 -8.97
CA PRO A 56 10.25 -29.74 -9.28
C PRO A 56 11.56 -28.94 -9.28
N ASN A 57 11.49 -27.60 -9.36
CA ASN A 57 12.66 -26.71 -9.36
C ASN A 57 12.95 -26.08 -7.99
N SER A 58 12.31 -26.55 -6.91
CA SER A 58 12.50 -26.02 -5.57
C SER A 58 13.81 -26.52 -4.95
N PRO A 59 14.63 -25.65 -4.32
CA PRO A 59 15.91 -26.04 -3.72
C PRO A 59 15.76 -26.74 -2.35
N VAL A 60 14.54 -27.03 -1.91
CA VAL A 60 14.28 -27.66 -0.59
C VAL A 60 14.40 -29.18 -0.70
N PRO A 61 14.89 -29.88 0.34
CA PRO A 61 15.23 -31.31 0.27
C PRO A 61 14.02 -32.26 0.37
N PHE A 62 12.78 -31.73 0.33
CA PHE A 62 11.55 -32.50 0.50
C PHE A 62 10.57 -32.24 -0.64
N ARG A 63 9.79 -33.28 -0.99
CA ARG A 63 8.80 -33.24 -2.08
C ARG A 63 7.41 -32.81 -1.61
N TYR A 64 7.07 -33.05 -0.35
CA TYR A 64 5.71 -32.85 0.14
C TYR A 64 5.65 -32.00 1.40
N THR A 65 4.56 -31.24 1.54
CA THR A 65 4.33 -30.37 2.70
C THR A 65 2.91 -30.44 3.22
N ILE A 66 2.74 -30.19 4.51
CA ILE A 66 1.44 -30.00 5.15
C ILE A 66 1.42 -28.64 5.86
N ASN A 67 0.29 -27.94 5.71
CA ASN A 67 0.01 -26.71 6.43
C ASN A 67 -1.44 -26.79 6.93
N ALA A 68 -1.65 -26.93 8.24
CA ALA A 68 -2.96 -26.97 8.88
C ALA A 68 -3.60 -25.58 8.97
N TYR A 69 -2.77 -24.56 9.11
CA TYR A 69 -3.16 -23.16 9.25
C TYR A 69 -2.74 -22.33 8.03
N ARG A 70 -3.43 -21.21 7.81
CA ARG A 70 -2.90 -20.05 7.07
C ARG A 70 -3.23 -18.80 7.88
N GLY A 71 -2.25 -17.91 8.03
CA GLY A 71 -2.30 -16.73 8.89
C GLY A 71 -1.15 -16.76 9.90
N CYS A 72 -0.75 -15.59 10.42
CA CYS A 72 0.28 -15.43 11.43
C CYS A 72 -0.07 -14.27 12.39
N SER A 73 -0.40 -14.61 13.64
CA SER A 73 -0.80 -13.65 14.69
C SER A 73 0.32 -12.79 15.28
N HIS A 74 1.37 -12.46 14.51
CA HIS A 74 2.61 -11.83 15.01
C HIS A 74 2.79 -10.32 14.65
N SER A 75 1.80 -9.68 13.99
CA SER A 75 1.39 -8.24 13.91
C SER A 75 2.16 -7.07 13.20
N CYS A 76 1.44 -6.20 12.45
CA CYS A 76 1.70 -4.76 12.13
C CYS A 76 0.40 -3.90 11.84
N VAL A 77 0.31 -2.64 12.35
CA VAL A 77 -0.96 -1.97 12.81
C VAL A 77 -1.19 -0.48 12.40
N TYR A 78 -1.09 -0.06 11.13
CA TYR A 78 -1.03 1.39 10.77
C TYR A 78 -2.36 2.06 10.29
N CYS A 79 -3.40 2.22 11.10
CA CYS A 79 -4.72 2.71 10.62
C CYS A 79 -5.00 4.22 10.85
N ALA A 80 -5.77 4.87 9.95
CA ALA A 80 -6.24 6.27 9.97
C ALA A 80 -7.77 6.38 9.82
N LEU A 81 -8.40 7.48 10.26
CA LEU A 81 -9.87 7.65 10.20
C LEU A 81 -10.39 7.67 8.75
N GLY A 82 -11.58 7.09 8.52
CA GLY A 82 -12.10 6.85 7.16
C GLY A 82 -12.28 8.07 6.27
N ASP A 83 -12.55 9.24 6.84
CA ASP A 83 -12.68 10.52 6.13
C ASP A 83 -11.34 11.18 5.80
N THR A 84 -10.22 10.60 6.24
CA THR A 84 -8.88 11.15 5.99
C THR A 84 -8.62 11.24 4.48
N PRO A 85 -8.40 12.44 3.93
CA PRO A 85 -8.22 12.61 2.49
C PRO A 85 -6.84 12.13 2.06
N VAL A 86 -6.78 11.21 1.10
CA VAL A 86 -5.54 10.73 0.49
C VAL A 86 -5.33 11.39 -0.87
N LEU A 87 -4.10 11.78 -1.17
CA LEU A 87 -3.76 12.40 -2.46
C LEU A 87 -3.72 11.35 -3.58
N MET A 88 -4.66 11.48 -4.52
CA MET A 88 -4.79 10.62 -5.70
C MET A 88 -3.80 11.05 -6.78
N SER A 89 -3.44 10.13 -7.68
CA SER A 89 -2.47 10.36 -8.78
C SER A 89 -2.85 11.51 -9.72
N ASN A 90 -4.15 11.80 -9.86
CA ASN A 90 -4.66 12.94 -10.64
C ASN A 90 -4.56 14.29 -9.91
N GLY A 91 -4.04 14.31 -8.68
CA GLY A 91 -3.93 15.50 -7.85
C GLY A 91 -5.24 15.93 -7.19
N ARG A 92 -6.28 15.07 -7.17
CA ARG A 92 -7.47 15.20 -6.30
C ARG A 92 -7.22 14.49 -4.98
N THR A 93 -8.16 14.61 -4.06
CA THR A 93 -8.20 13.80 -2.84
C THR A 93 -9.37 12.82 -2.88
N LYS A 94 -9.23 11.71 -2.16
CA LYS A 94 -10.29 10.73 -1.92
C LYS A 94 -10.22 10.28 -0.47
N PRO A 95 -11.34 10.15 0.26
CA PRO A 95 -11.34 9.60 1.61
C PRO A 95 -10.71 8.20 1.63
N ILE A 96 -9.87 7.90 2.63
CA ILE A 96 -9.19 6.60 2.74
C ILE A 96 -10.17 5.42 2.82
N ALA A 97 -11.37 5.62 3.36
CA ALA A 97 -12.43 4.60 3.39
C ALA A 97 -12.98 4.26 2.00
N GLU A 98 -12.84 5.15 1.02
CA GLU A 98 -13.37 4.97 -0.34
C GLU A 98 -12.32 4.47 -1.35
N ILE A 99 -11.04 4.50 -0.97
CA ILE A 99 -9.95 4.00 -1.82
C ILE A 99 -10.11 2.48 -2.02
N ARG A 100 -9.80 1.99 -3.22
CA ARG A 100 -9.87 0.55 -3.55
C ARG A 100 -8.55 0.09 -4.15
N ALA A 101 -8.28 -1.21 -4.07
CA ALA A 101 -7.18 -1.82 -4.80
C ALA A 101 -7.29 -1.49 -6.30
N GLY A 102 -6.15 -1.16 -6.92
CA GLY A 102 -6.07 -0.66 -8.30
C GLY A 102 -6.22 0.87 -8.43
N ASP A 103 -6.69 1.58 -7.40
CA ASP A 103 -6.59 3.04 -7.38
C ASP A 103 -5.11 3.46 -7.41
N ARG A 104 -4.83 4.64 -7.97
CA ARG A 104 -3.47 5.19 -8.04
C ARG A 104 -3.37 6.42 -7.15
N VAL A 105 -2.44 6.40 -6.20
CA VAL A 105 -2.23 7.46 -5.20
C VAL A 105 -0.80 7.98 -5.26
N TYR A 106 -0.53 9.09 -4.57
CA TYR A 106 0.84 9.52 -4.32
C TYR A 106 1.38 8.84 -3.07
N GLY A 107 2.52 8.18 -3.26
CA GLY A 107 3.47 7.85 -2.21
C GLY A 107 4.77 8.59 -2.47
N THR A 108 5.85 8.09 -1.90
CA THR A 108 7.12 8.79 -1.92
C THR A 108 8.30 7.83 -1.99
N ILE A 109 9.36 8.23 -2.70
CA ILE A 109 10.62 7.49 -2.79
C ILE A 109 11.80 8.40 -2.49
N ARG A 110 12.89 7.83 -1.98
CA ARG A 110 14.13 8.58 -1.78
C ARG A 110 15.00 8.50 -3.03
N VAL A 111 15.33 9.65 -3.60
CA VAL A 111 16.20 9.78 -4.77
C VAL A 111 17.33 10.75 -4.43
N GLY A 112 18.54 10.22 -4.25
CA GLY A 112 19.68 10.97 -3.72
C GLY A 112 19.37 11.55 -2.33
N ASN A 113 19.59 12.84 -2.16
CA ASN A 113 19.40 13.52 -0.87
C ASN A 113 17.95 13.93 -0.58
N TYR A 114 17.04 13.79 -1.56
CA TYR A 114 15.66 14.25 -1.43
C TYR A 114 14.67 13.09 -1.52
N ARG A 115 13.60 13.17 -0.74
CA ARG A 115 12.41 12.35 -0.96
C ARG A 115 11.53 13.05 -1.99
N ARG A 116 10.94 12.30 -2.92
CA ARG A 116 10.12 12.82 -4.02
C ARG A 116 8.76 12.13 -4.01
N TYR A 117 7.73 12.88 -4.36
CA TYR A 117 6.40 12.31 -4.60
C TYR A 117 6.46 11.44 -5.85
N VAL A 118 5.86 10.25 -5.79
CA VAL A 118 5.69 9.38 -6.95
C VAL A 118 4.31 8.75 -6.96
N ILE A 119 3.80 8.49 -8.17
CA ILE A 119 2.56 7.74 -8.32
C ILE A 119 2.84 6.26 -8.02
N THR A 120 1.97 5.67 -7.21
CA THR A 120 2.01 4.26 -6.84
C THR A 120 0.61 3.66 -6.88
N ASP A 121 0.52 2.37 -7.15
CA ASP A 121 -0.74 1.65 -7.14
C ASP A 121 -1.09 1.26 -5.70
N VAL A 122 -2.38 1.41 -5.36
CA VAL A 122 -2.96 0.83 -4.16
C VAL A 122 -3.13 -0.65 -4.40
N LEU A 123 -2.45 -1.45 -3.59
CA LEU A 123 -2.46 -2.90 -3.67
C LEU A 123 -3.63 -3.49 -2.88
N ASP A 124 -4.01 -2.86 -1.76
CA ASP A 124 -5.07 -3.35 -0.88
C ASP A 124 -5.60 -2.22 0.03
N GLN A 125 -6.78 -2.41 0.61
CA GLN A 125 -7.44 -1.54 1.59
C GLN A 125 -8.19 -2.39 2.62
N TRP A 126 -8.12 -2.03 3.90
CA TRP A 126 -8.83 -2.73 4.98
C TRP A 126 -9.23 -1.76 6.10
N SER A 127 -10.02 -2.25 7.06
CA SER A 127 -10.55 -1.44 8.15
C SER A 127 -10.57 -2.14 9.50
N ALA A 128 -9.92 -1.54 10.49
CA ALA A 128 -9.84 -2.02 11.87
C ALA A 128 -10.54 -1.07 12.84
N VAL A 129 -11.20 -1.60 13.88
CA VAL A 129 -11.60 -0.79 15.04
C VAL A 129 -10.41 -0.67 15.99
N ARG A 130 -10.01 0.58 16.32
CA ARG A 130 -8.82 0.86 17.14
C ARG A 130 -9.03 2.07 18.06
N PRO A 131 -8.34 2.12 19.22
CA PRO A 131 -8.25 3.34 20.03
C PRO A 131 -7.74 4.52 19.19
N ALA A 132 -8.47 5.62 19.25
CA ALA A 132 -8.24 6.77 18.39
C ALA A 132 -7.40 7.85 19.06
N TYR A 133 -6.40 8.33 18.33
CA TYR A 133 -5.54 9.44 18.72
C TYR A 133 -5.64 10.56 17.69
N ARG A 134 -5.77 11.80 18.16
CA ARG A 134 -5.75 12.99 17.33
C ARG A 134 -4.40 13.68 17.41
N VAL A 135 -3.72 13.75 16.27
CA VAL A 135 -2.52 14.57 16.09
C VAL A 135 -2.94 15.90 15.46
N THR A 136 -2.61 17.01 16.11
CA THR A 136 -2.81 18.37 15.57
C THR A 136 -1.46 18.97 15.21
N LEU A 137 -1.40 19.65 14.06
CA LEU A 137 -0.22 20.36 13.59
C LEU A 137 -0.42 21.88 13.64
N GLU A 138 0.68 22.62 13.61
CA GLU A 138 0.71 24.09 13.70
C GLU A 138 -0.10 24.79 12.59
N ASP A 139 -0.17 24.23 11.39
CA ASP A 139 -0.99 24.77 10.28
C ASP A 139 -2.50 24.49 10.39
N GLY A 140 -2.93 23.80 11.46
CA GLY A 140 -4.31 23.40 11.68
C GLY A 140 -4.67 22.01 11.16
N THR A 141 -3.73 21.30 10.50
CA THR A 141 -3.94 19.92 10.07
C THR A 141 -4.29 19.03 11.27
N LYS A 142 -5.36 18.26 11.15
CA LYS A 142 -5.79 17.25 12.12
C LYS A 142 -5.77 15.88 11.47
N LEU A 143 -5.17 14.92 12.16
CA LEU A 143 -5.08 13.52 11.74
C LEU A 143 -5.59 12.67 12.89
N VAL A 144 -6.62 11.86 12.63
CA VAL A 144 -7.12 10.90 13.61
C VAL A 144 -6.67 9.51 13.18
N THR A 145 -5.85 8.85 14.01
CA THR A 145 -5.22 7.57 13.68
C THR A 145 -5.13 6.66 14.90
N SER A 146 -4.72 5.42 14.67
CA SER A 146 -4.31 4.53 15.76
C SER A 146 -3.00 5.01 16.40
N GLY A 147 -2.73 4.61 17.65
CA GLY A 147 -1.50 4.96 18.36
C GLY A 147 -0.23 4.35 17.73
N ASP A 148 -0.39 3.24 17.02
CA ASP A 148 0.68 2.57 16.28
C ASP A 148 0.94 3.18 14.90
N HIS A 149 0.05 4.06 14.40
CA HIS A 149 0.21 4.69 13.10
C HIS A 149 1.50 5.53 13.04
N ARG A 150 2.11 5.63 11.85
CA ARG A 150 3.43 6.26 11.70
C ARG A 150 3.43 7.35 10.65
N PHE A 151 4.03 8.48 11.03
CA PHE A 151 4.25 9.60 10.14
C PHE A 151 5.73 9.85 9.93
N LEU A 152 6.10 10.28 8.73
CA LEU A 152 7.46 10.72 8.45
C LEU A 152 7.66 12.11 9.04
N SER A 153 8.62 12.24 9.95
CA SER A 153 9.07 13.52 10.49
C SER A 153 10.41 13.94 9.94
N ASN A 154 10.81 15.18 10.22
CA ASN A 154 12.17 15.69 9.99
C ASN A 154 13.26 14.88 10.71
N ARG A 155 12.91 14.00 11.65
CA ARG A 155 13.82 13.10 12.39
C ARG A 155 13.53 11.62 12.10
N GLY A 156 13.02 11.33 10.90
CA GLY A 156 12.63 9.98 10.50
C GLY A 156 11.21 9.63 10.92
N TRP A 157 10.85 8.36 10.77
CA TRP A 157 9.52 7.87 11.05
C TRP A 157 9.23 7.79 12.56
N LYS A 158 8.02 8.20 12.95
CA LYS A 158 7.59 8.25 14.35
C LYS A 158 6.18 7.67 14.47
N HIS A 159 5.97 6.83 15.48
CA HIS A 159 4.65 6.35 15.87
C HIS A 159 3.85 7.48 16.51
N VAL A 160 2.52 7.44 16.47
CA VAL A 160 1.70 8.43 17.16
C VAL A 160 1.90 8.36 18.67
N THR A 161 1.97 7.15 19.25
CA THR A 161 2.28 6.95 20.67
C THR A 161 3.49 6.06 20.89
N GLY A 162 4.22 6.32 21.97
CA GLY A 162 5.27 5.45 22.49
C GLY A 162 4.69 4.56 23.57
N ALA A 163 3.91 3.53 23.20
CA ALA A 163 3.13 2.69 24.10
C ALA A 163 3.94 1.94 25.20
N GLU A 164 5.26 2.09 25.20
CA GLU A 164 6.21 1.46 26.12
C GLU A 164 6.98 2.54 26.91
N TYR A 165 7.40 2.22 28.14
CA TYR A 165 8.11 3.13 29.05
C TYR A 165 9.59 2.76 29.19
N GLY A 166 10.45 3.74 29.48
CA GLY A 166 11.88 3.52 29.72
C GLY A 166 12.67 3.15 28.45
N PRO A 167 13.70 2.29 28.53
CA PRO A 167 14.55 1.91 27.39
C PRO A 167 13.82 1.23 26.21
N LEU A 168 12.59 0.75 26.46
CA LEU A 168 11.74 0.06 25.48
C LEU A 168 10.85 1.04 24.69
N GLN A 169 10.85 2.33 25.06
CA GLN A 169 10.03 3.32 24.41
C GLN A 169 10.42 3.52 22.93
N ARG A 170 9.58 3.01 22.03
CA ARG A 170 9.74 3.20 20.58
C ARG A 170 9.74 4.69 20.18
N PRO A 171 10.40 5.05 19.06
CA PRO A 171 10.33 6.38 18.51
C PRO A 171 8.89 6.80 18.21
N HIS A 172 8.42 7.83 18.90
CA HIS A 172 7.06 8.34 18.79
C HIS A 172 7.06 9.86 18.61
N LEU A 173 5.90 10.40 18.23
CA LEU A 173 5.70 11.81 18.06
C LEU A 173 5.78 12.52 19.42
N THR A 174 6.48 13.63 19.40
CA THR A 174 6.57 14.59 20.48
C THR A 174 6.29 15.97 19.88
N MET A 175 6.04 16.93 20.75
CA MET A 175 5.85 18.34 20.39
C MET A 175 7.07 18.98 19.69
N ASN A 176 8.22 18.30 19.72
CA ASN A 176 9.45 18.72 19.04
C ASN A 176 9.59 18.16 17.61
N ASN A 177 8.62 17.36 17.15
CA ASN A 177 8.64 16.78 15.82
C ASN A 177 7.92 17.68 14.82
N LYS A 178 8.48 17.76 13.60
CA LYS A 178 7.85 18.39 12.45
C LYS A 178 7.57 17.32 11.40
N LEU A 179 6.32 17.16 10.98
CA LEU A 179 5.96 16.20 9.94
C LEU A 179 6.40 16.67 8.55
N MET A 180 6.58 15.72 7.65
CA MET A 180 6.96 15.97 6.26
C MET A 180 5.73 15.94 5.37
N GLY A 181 5.58 16.96 4.52
CA GLY A 181 4.42 17.09 3.64
C GLY A 181 4.10 18.52 3.23
N THR A 182 2.89 18.71 2.73
CA THR A 182 2.33 20.01 2.29
C THR A 182 1.34 20.61 3.27
N GLY A 183 0.85 19.81 4.23
CA GLY A 183 -0.18 20.24 5.18
C GLY A 183 -1.60 20.12 4.64
N GLN A 184 -2.57 20.58 5.43
CA GLN A 184 -3.98 20.30 5.23
C GLN A 184 -4.45 20.50 3.79
N PHE A 185 -5.13 19.50 3.25
CA PHE A 185 -5.78 19.64 1.95
C PHE A 185 -7.05 20.51 2.04
N ALA A 186 -7.22 21.42 1.09
CA ALA A 186 -8.48 22.14 0.94
C ALA A 186 -9.60 21.20 0.43
N GLY A 187 -10.85 21.56 0.69
CA GLY A 187 -12.02 20.85 0.16
C GLY A 187 -12.28 21.19 -1.30
N ALA A 188 -12.75 20.20 -2.06
CA ALA A 188 -13.20 20.39 -3.43
C ALA A 188 -14.46 21.27 -3.50
N PRO A 189 -14.63 22.09 -4.56
CA PRO A 189 -15.89 22.78 -4.79
C PRO A 189 -17.02 21.78 -5.07
N PRO A 190 -18.25 22.06 -4.63
CA PRO A 190 -19.42 21.40 -5.22
C PRO A 190 -19.49 21.74 -6.71
N GLU A 191 -19.73 20.73 -7.55
CA GLU A 191 -19.97 20.96 -8.99
C GLU A 191 -21.44 21.41 -9.22
N ASP A 192 -21.83 22.54 -8.63
CA ASP A 192 -23.14 23.17 -8.82
C ASP A 192 -23.21 24.04 -10.11
N ASP A 193 -24.37 24.61 -10.41
CA ASP A 193 -24.58 25.39 -11.63
C ASP A 193 -23.72 26.66 -11.68
N GLU A 194 -23.45 27.31 -10.54
CA GLU A 194 -22.58 28.49 -10.49
C GLU A 194 -21.13 28.10 -10.83
N TYR A 195 -20.64 26.99 -10.26
CA TYR A 195 -19.32 26.46 -10.62
C TYR A 195 -19.22 26.09 -12.10
N ARG A 196 -20.23 25.41 -12.66
CA ARG A 196 -20.26 24.98 -14.07
C ARG A 196 -20.25 26.16 -15.03
N THR A 197 -21.09 27.16 -14.79
CA THR A 197 -21.14 28.40 -15.60
C THR A 197 -19.84 29.19 -15.49
N GLY A 198 -19.27 29.29 -14.29
CA GLY A 198 -17.94 29.86 -14.09
C GLY A 198 -16.86 29.12 -14.91
N TYR A 199 -16.84 27.79 -14.85
CA TYR A 199 -15.90 26.95 -15.62
C TYR A 199 -16.02 27.19 -17.12
N LEU A 200 -17.24 27.20 -17.64
CA LEU A 200 -17.51 27.49 -19.05
C LEU A 200 -17.06 28.91 -19.43
N CYS A 201 -17.34 29.90 -18.60
CA CYS A 201 -16.88 31.27 -18.81
C CYS A 201 -15.35 31.35 -18.92
N GLY A 202 -14.62 30.73 -17.99
CA GLY A 202 -13.16 30.72 -18.00
C GLY A 202 -12.57 30.02 -19.23
N ILE A 203 -13.06 28.82 -19.56
CA ILE A 203 -12.45 28.03 -20.64
C ILE A 203 -12.80 28.55 -22.04
N VAL A 204 -14.03 29.04 -22.24
CA VAL A 204 -14.46 29.61 -23.52
C VAL A 204 -13.79 30.95 -23.78
N ARG A 205 -13.57 31.77 -22.75
CA ARG A 205 -12.85 33.05 -22.93
C ARG A 205 -11.35 32.88 -23.16
N GLY A 206 -10.76 31.78 -22.68
CA GLY A 206 -9.36 31.44 -22.96
C GLY A 206 -9.16 30.88 -24.37
N ASP A 207 -9.85 29.78 -24.71
CA ASP A 207 -9.58 29.00 -25.93
C ASP A 207 -10.79 28.84 -26.88
N GLY A 208 -11.94 29.44 -26.54
CA GLY A 208 -13.15 29.38 -27.36
C GLY A 208 -13.16 30.40 -28.50
N SER A 209 -13.87 30.05 -29.58
CA SER A 209 -14.11 30.91 -30.72
C SER A 209 -15.61 31.05 -30.97
N LEU A 210 -16.11 32.27 -30.80
CA LEU A 210 -17.49 32.68 -31.10
C LEU A 210 -17.47 33.64 -32.30
N GLY A 211 -18.47 33.53 -33.19
CA GLY A 211 -18.58 34.42 -34.34
C GLY A 211 -19.95 34.42 -34.99
N HIS A 212 -20.35 35.61 -35.45
CA HIS A 212 -21.54 35.88 -36.22
C HIS A 212 -21.13 36.44 -37.58
N TYR A 213 -21.51 35.77 -38.67
CA TYR A 213 -21.15 36.18 -40.03
C TYR A 213 -22.40 36.36 -40.87
N SER A 214 -22.65 37.57 -41.34
CA SER A 214 -23.71 37.85 -42.32
C SER A 214 -23.09 37.90 -43.72
N TYR A 215 -23.64 37.14 -44.66
CA TYR A 215 -23.25 37.25 -46.07
C TYR A 215 -24.48 37.24 -46.98
N PRO A 216 -24.47 38.06 -48.05
CA PRO A 216 -25.57 38.11 -48.99
C PRO A 216 -25.63 36.81 -49.81
N ARG A 217 -26.81 36.17 -49.82
CA ARG A 217 -27.13 35.03 -50.71
C ARG A 217 -28.23 35.45 -51.70
N PRO A 218 -28.04 35.26 -53.02
CA PRO A 218 -29.09 35.54 -54.00
C PRO A 218 -30.36 34.72 -53.71
N GLY A 219 -31.52 35.36 -53.58
CA GLY A 219 -32.83 34.69 -53.44
C GLY A 219 -33.29 34.32 -52.01
N ARG A 220 -32.57 34.72 -50.95
CA ARG A 220 -33.07 34.67 -49.56
C ARG A 220 -32.70 35.95 -48.81
N ALA A 221 -33.56 36.43 -47.91
CA ALA A 221 -33.24 37.49 -46.97
C ALA A 221 -32.24 36.95 -45.93
N HIS A 222 -30.97 37.36 -46.03
CA HIS A 222 -29.84 37.18 -45.10
C HIS A 222 -29.60 35.75 -44.54
N GLY A 223 -28.42 35.19 -44.82
CA GLY A 223 -27.97 33.93 -44.22
C GLY A 223 -26.99 34.18 -43.09
N ASP A 224 -27.47 34.59 -41.91
CA ASP A 224 -26.60 34.75 -40.73
C ASP A 224 -26.05 33.38 -40.30
N VAL A 225 -24.73 33.28 -40.16
CA VAL A 225 -24.05 32.09 -39.65
C VAL A 225 -23.51 32.38 -38.26
N HIS A 226 -24.03 31.62 -37.30
CA HIS A 226 -23.56 31.59 -35.92
C HIS A 226 -22.60 30.42 -35.75
N ARG A 227 -21.49 30.63 -35.05
CA ARG A 227 -20.52 29.55 -34.80
C ARG A 227 -19.93 29.68 -33.41
N PHE A 228 -20.02 28.58 -32.66
CA PHE A 228 -19.18 28.33 -31.49
C PHE A 228 -18.24 27.16 -31.80
N ARG A 229 -16.97 27.29 -31.38
CA ARG A 229 -16.00 26.20 -31.39
C ARG A 229 -15.07 26.32 -30.18
N LEU A 230 -14.88 25.22 -29.46
CA LEU A 230 -13.82 25.05 -28.47
C LEU A 230 -12.91 23.92 -28.94
N ALA A 231 -11.61 24.18 -29.06
CA ALA A 231 -10.63 23.21 -29.53
C ALA A 231 -9.49 23.10 -28.53
N LEU A 232 -9.24 21.91 -28.02
CA LEU A 232 -8.28 21.66 -26.93
C LEU A 232 -7.43 20.42 -27.25
N THR A 233 -6.18 20.44 -26.79
CA THR A 233 -5.30 19.26 -26.79
C THR A 233 -5.70 18.26 -25.71
N ASP A 234 -6.29 18.75 -24.61
CA ASP A 234 -6.62 17.95 -23.45
C ASP A 234 -8.10 17.53 -23.46
N PHE A 235 -8.34 16.25 -23.74
CA PHE A 235 -9.70 15.70 -23.84
C PHE A 235 -10.49 15.76 -22.52
N GLU A 236 -9.82 15.80 -21.37
CA GLU A 236 -10.47 15.91 -20.06
C GLU A 236 -11.28 17.22 -19.95
N ALA A 237 -10.66 18.35 -20.26
CA ALA A 237 -11.31 19.66 -20.25
C ALA A 237 -12.36 19.79 -21.36
N LEU A 238 -12.10 19.22 -22.54
CA LEU A 238 -13.05 19.22 -23.65
C LEU A 238 -14.34 18.45 -23.29
N ARG A 239 -14.20 17.26 -22.70
CA ARG A 239 -15.35 16.44 -22.25
C ARG A 239 -16.11 17.09 -21.10
N ARG A 240 -15.40 17.67 -20.12
CA ARG A 240 -16.05 18.43 -19.03
C ARG A 240 -16.85 19.61 -19.57
N SER A 241 -16.25 20.40 -20.47
CA SER A 241 -16.92 21.54 -21.12
C SER A 241 -18.17 21.10 -21.87
N ARG A 242 -18.08 20.01 -22.64
CA ARG A 242 -19.24 19.44 -23.35
C ARG A 242 -20.34 19.01 -22.39
N ALA A 243 -20.00 18.30 -21.31
CA ALA A 243 -20.97 17.85 -20.33
C ALA A 243 -21.68 19.03 -19.65
N TYR A 244 -20.97 20.09 -19.29
CA TYR A 244 -21.57 21.28 -18.70
C TYR A 244 -22.45 22.04 -19.71
N LEU A 245 -22.01 22.17 -20.97
CA LEU A 245 -22.84 22.74 -22.04
C LEU A 245 -24.13 21.93 -22.26
N ASP A 246 -24.05 20.60 -22.27
CA ASP A 246 -25.21 19.73 -22.43
C ASP A 246 -26.20 19.88 -21.27
N LEU A 247 -25.72 20.06 -20.03
CA LEU A 247 -26.57 20.36 -18.85
C LEU A 247 -27.30 21.70 -18.97
N HIS A 248 -26.70 22.69 -19.65
CA HIS A 248 -27.34 23.97 -19.96
C HIS A 248 -28.10 23.97 -21.30
N GLY A 249 -28.39 22.78 -21.86
CA GLY A 249 -29.19 22.63 -23.08
C GLY A 249 -28.46 22.95 -24.39
N VAL A 250 -27.15 23.19 -24.34
CA VAL A 250 -26.31 23.51 -25.50
C VAL A 250 -25.70 22.23 -26.08
N ARG A 251 -26.39 21.61 -27.03
CA ARG A 251 -25.85 20.43 -27.73
C ARG A 251 -24.69 20.81 -28.64
N THR A 252 -23.59 20.07 -28.54
CA THR A 252 -22.40 20.23 -29.39
C THR A 252 -22.02 18.94 -30.11
N THR A 253 -21.37 19.07 -31.27
CA THR A 253 -20.80 17.95 -32.02
C THR A 253 -19.29 17.90 -31.81
N GLU A 254 -18.76 16.73 -31.42
CA GLU A 254 -17.34 16.47 -31.25
C GLU A 254 -16.71 15.97 -32.57
N PHE A 255 -15.52 16.44 -32.90
CA PHE A 255 -14.77 16.04 -34.08
C PHE A 255 -13.26 16.24 -33.90
N VAL A 256 -12.45 15.53 -34.68
CA VAL A 256 -10.99 15.74 -34.72
C VAL A 256 -10.70 16.96 -35.59
N PHE A 257 -10.13 18.00 -34.99
CA PHE A 257 -9.82 19.26 -35.69
C PHE A 257 -8.46 19.21 -36.41
N LYS A 258 -7.50 18.47 -35.84
CA LYS A 258 -6.20 18.20 -36.46
C LYS A 258 -5.67 16.85 -35.99
N GLU A 259 -5.34 15.96 -36.91
CA GLU A 259 -4.71 14.67 -36.59
C GLU A 259 -3.28 14.86 -36.05
N ALA A 260 -2.79 13.89 -35.27
CA ALA A 260 -1.44 13.94 -34.72
C ALA A 260 -0.40 13.90 -35.86
N VAL A 261 0.54 14.85 -35.86
CA VAL A 261 1.66 14.87 -36.82
C VAL A 261 2.96 15.10 -36.06
N GLY A 262 3.87 14.13 -36.09
CA GLY A 262 5.17 14.20 -35.40
C GLY A 262 5.02 14.31 -33.87
N GLN A 263 5.59 15.36 -33.28
CA GLN A 263 5.51 15.64 -31.83
C GLN A 263 4.22 16.37 -31.40
N HIS A 264 3.34 16.73 -32.34
CA HIS A 264 2.09 17.45 -32.02
C HIS A 264 0.96 16.48 -31.69
N GLN A 265 0.33 16.66 -30.52
CA GLN A 265 -0.82 15.89 -30.08
C GLN A 265 -2.06 16.16 -30.96
N ALA A 266 -2.94 15.16 -31.08
CA ALA A 266 -4.22 15.31 -31.78
C ALA A 266 -5.09 16.37 -31.10
N LEU A 267 -5.73 17.23 -31.90
CA LEU A 267 -6.60 18.30 -31.40
C LEU A 267 -8.07 17.88 -31.53
N GLY A 268 -8.75 17.71 -30.40
CA GLY A 268 -10.20 17.51 -30.35
C GLY A 268 -10.93 18.84 -30.34
N ALA A 269 -12.11 18.91 -30.94
CA ALA A 269 -12.95 20.10 -30.88
C ALA A 269 -14.43 19.77 -30.73
N ILE A 270 -15.14 20.63 -30.01
CA ILE A 270 -16.61 20.67 -29.98
C ILE A 270 -17.11 21.92 -30.69
N ARG A 271 -18.23 21.82 -31.40
CA ARG A 271 -18.86 22.96 -32.09
C ARG A 271 -20.37 22.92 -32.05
N THR A 272 -20.98 24.10 -32.21
CA THR A 272 -22.38 24.24 -32.60
C THR A 272 -22.54 25.41 -33.57
N GLN A 273 -23.55 25.32 -34.43
CA GLN A 273 -23.92 26.37 -35.39
C GLN A 273 -25.39 26.79 -35.26
N ALA A 274 -26.13 26.16 -34.34
CA ALA A 274 -27.51 26.54 -34.09
C ALA A 274 -27.53 27.91 -33.39
N ARG A 275 -28.26 28.88 -33.96
CA ARG A 275 -28.36 30.25 -33.43
C ARG A 275 -28.69 30.28 -31.93
N ALA A 276 -29.72 29.54 -31.52
CA ALA A 276 -30.13 29.47 -30.12
C ALA A 276 -29.04 28.89 -29.20
N ALA A 277 -28.29 27.89 -29.69
CA ALA A 277 -27.21 27.29 -28.91
C ALA A 277 -26.00 28.22 -28.79
N VAL A 278 -25.65 28.97 -29.84
CA VAL A 278 -24.57 29.98 -29.78
C VAL A 278 -24.95 31.13 -28.86
N ALA A 279 -26.19 31.63 -28.94
CA ALA A 279 -26.69 32.67 -28.04
C ALA A 279 -26.68 32.20 -26.57
N ALA A 280 -27.07 30.96 -26.30
CA ALA A 280 -26.99 30.39 -24.96
C ALA A 280 -25.54 30.29 -24.44
N VAL A 281 -24.57 29.96 -25.30
CA VAL A 281 -23.15 30.01 -24.92
C VAL A 281 -22.73 31.44 -24.57
N GLU A 282 -23.17 32.44 -25.34
CA GLU A 282 -22.87 33.85 -25.06
C GLU A 282 -23.42 34.28 -23.69
N GLU A 283 -24.66 33.91 -23.38
CA GLU A 283 -25.31 34.17 -22.08
C GLU A 283 -24.56 33.49 -20.92
N ILE A 284 -24.16 32.22 -21.07
CA ILE A 284 -23.42 31.48 -20.03
C ILE A 284 -22.07 32.13 -19.68
N ILE A 285 -21.41 32.78 -20.65
CA ILE A 285 -20.08 33.36 -20.46
C ILE A 285 -20.10 34.86 -20.15
N GLU A 286 -21.27 35.44 -19.90
CA GLU A 286 -21.38 36.82 -19.43
C GLU A 286 -20.68 36.99 -18.07
N TRP A 287 -20.11 38.17 -17.86
CA TRP A 287 -19.52 38.50 -16.57
C TRP A 287 -20.64 38.80 -15.58
N PRO A 288 -20.74 38.06 -14.45
CA PRO A 288 -21.71 38.41 -13.43
C PRO A 288 -21.30 39.72 -12.73
N ASP A 289 -22.27 40.57 -12.43
CA ASP A 289 -22.03 41.82 -11.69
C ASP A 289 -21.43 41.55 -10.29
N ALA A 290 -21.90 40.48 -9.63
CA ALA A 290 -21.43 40.03 -8.33
C ALA A 290 -21.14 38.51 -8.38
N PRO A 291 -19.91 38.10 -8.73
CA PRO A 291 -19.57 36.69 -8.85
C PRO A 291 -19.55 36.01 -7.47
N SER A 292 -20.29 34.90 -7.36
CA SER A 292 -20.27 34.03 -6.18
C SER A 292 -18.93 33.30 -6.02
N ASP A 293 -18.68 32.73 -4.85
CA ASP A 293 -17.49 31.92 -4.62
C ASP A 293 -17.42 30.70 -5.53
N GLN A 294 -18.55 30.03 -5.82
CA GLN A 294 -18.56 28.85 -6.67
C GLN A 294 -18.28 29.21 -8.12
N TRP A 295 -18.89 30.29 -8.61
CA TRP A 295 -18.59 30.82 -9.93
C TRP A 295 -17.12 31.20 -10.06
N ARG A 296 -16.52 31.87 -9.05
CA ARG A 296 -15.09 32.22 -9.07
C ARG A 296 -14.17 31.01 -9.11
N LYS A 297 -14.48 29.94 -8.38
CA LYS A 297 -13.74 28.67 -8.41
C LYS A 297 -13.83 28.04 -9.80
N GLY A 298 -15.05 27.99 -10.36
CA GLY A 298 -15.29 27.53 -11.72
C GLY A 298 -14.48 28.32 -12.73
N PHE A 299 -14.58 29.65 -12.69
CA PHE A 299 -13.85 30.55 -13.57
C PHE A 299 -12.33 30.32 -13.52
N LEU A 300 -11.75 30.25 -12.31
CA LEU A 300 -10.33 29.96 -12.12
C LEU A 300 -9.93 28.58 -12.69
N ALA A 301 -10.78 27.56 -12.54
CA ALA A 301 -10.53 26.23 -13.09
C ALA A 301 -10.59 26.23 -14.62
N GLY A 302 -11.60 26.86 -15.21
CA GLY A 302 -11.77 26.95 -16.65
C GLY A 302 -10.64 27.73 -17.33
N ILE A 303 -10.29 28.90 -16.80
CA ILE A 303 -9.20 29.71 -17.37
C ILE A 303 -7.82 29.07 -17.15
N PHE A 304 -7.63 28.33 -16.05
CA PHE A 304 -6.41 27.54 -15.85
C PHE A 304 -6.33 26.34 -16.81
N ASP A 305 -7.46 25.70 -17.13
CA ASP A 305 -7.50 24.63 -18.12
C ASP A 305 -7.25 25.14 -19.55
N ALA A 306 -7.70 26.34 -19.90
CA ALA A 306 -7.34 26.98 -21.16
C ALA A 306 -5.87 27.43 -21.17
N GLU A 307 -5.52 28.43 -20.37
CA GLU A 307 -4.25 29.17 -20.51
C GLU A 307 -3.25 28.94 -19.36
N GLY A 308 -3.67 28.18 -18.35
CA GLY A 308 -2.84 27.88 -17.19
C GLY A 308 -1.72 26.90 -17.50
N GLY A 309 -0.59 27.11 -16.84
CA GLY A 309 0.58 26.22 -16.89
C GLY A 309 1.20 26.03 -15.51
N ARG A 310 1.75 24.84 -15.28
CA ARG A 310 2.51 24.51 -14.08
C ARG A 310 3.85 23.90 -14.43
N ASN A 311 4.88 24.33 -13.72
CA ASN A 311 6.13 23.58 -13.56
C ASN A 311 6.44 23.40 -12.06
N ASP A 312 7.57 22.77 -11.74
CA ASP A 312 7.98 22.49 -10.36
C ASP A 312 8.09 23.72 -9.45
N HIS A 313 8.16 24.93 -10.02
CA HIS A 313 8.47 26.16 -9.29
C HIS A 313 7.38 27.22 -9.39
N ALA A 314 6.45 27.11 -10.35
CA ALA A 314 5.43 28.12 -10.58
C ALA A 314 4.15 27.53 -11.17
N LEU A 315 3.03 28.05 -10.68
CA LEU A 315 1.71 27.98 -11.27
C LEU A 315 1.37 29.35 -11.87
N ARG A 316 1.05 29.40 -13.17
CA ARG A 316 0.84 30.64 -13.92
C ARG A 316 -0.40 30.58 -14.79
N ILE A 317 -1.05 31.72 -14.96
CA ILE A 317 -2.14 31.94 -15.94
C ILE A 317 -1.76 33.19 -16.72
N SER A 318 -1.78 33.11 -18.05
CA SER A 318 -1.30 34.21 -18.90
C SER A 318 -2.36 34.58 -19.92
N ASN A 319 -2.74 35.86 -19.97
CA ASN A 319 -3.69 36.37 -20.95
C ASN A 319 -3.24 37.76 -21.45
N THR A 320 -3.73 38.14 -22.62
CA THR A 320 -3.53 39.48 -23.21
C THR A 320 -4.69 40.44 -22.94
N ASP A 321 -5.85 39.92 -22.51
CA ASP A 321 -7.04 40.67 -22.14
C ASP A 321 -6.95 41.12 -20.66
N PRO A 322 -6.90 42.44 -20.39
CA PRO A 322 -6.86 42.97 -19.03
C PRO A 322 -8.06 42.58 -18.17
N SER A 323 -9.25 42.42 -18.76
CA SER A 323 -10.49 42.09 -18.02
C SER A 323 -10.43 40.67 -17.44
N ILE A 324 -9.89 39.71 -18.20
CA ILE A 324 -9.67 38.34 -17.73
C ILE A 324 -8.64 38.33 -16.60
N ILE A 325 -7.56 39.12 -16.72
CA ILE A 325 -6.53 39.25 -15.68
C ILE A 325 -7.11 39.86 -14.39
N GLU A 326 -7.97 40.88 -14.51
CA GLU A 326 -8.67 41.46 -13.36
C GLU A 326 -9.55 40.42 -12.67
N GLN A 327 -10.30 39.62 -13.41
CA GLN A 327 -11.15 38.57 -12.86
C GLN A 327 -10.34 37.44 -12.20
N ILE A 328 -9.21 37.05 -12.79
CA ILE A 328 -8.27 36.09 -12.18
C ILE A 328 -7.78 36.65 -10.85
N THR A 329 -7.25 37.88 -10.85
CA THR A 329 -6.63 38.47 -9.64
C THR A 329 -7.66 38.77 -8.55
N SER A 330 -8.87 39.21 -8.91
CA SER A 330 -10.00 39.39 -7.98
C SER A 330 -10.39 38.06 -7.31
N SER A 331 -10.53 37.00 -8.10
CA SER A 331 -10.88 35.66 -7.60
C SER A 331 -9.77 35.06 -6.71
N LEU A 332 -8.50 35.25 -7.08
CA LEU A 332 -7.36 34.81 -6.25
C LEU A 332 -7.31 35.55 -4.91
N ARG A 333 -7.59 36.86 -4.88
CA ARG A 333 -7.69 37.64 -3.63
C ARG A 333 -8.82 37.13 -2.73
N CYS A 334 -9.97 36.81 -3.32
CA CYS A 334 -11.13 36.27 -2.61
C CYS A 334 -10.79 34.99 -1.81
N PHE A 335 -9.96 34.11 -2.39
CA PHE A 335 -9.51 32.88 -1.75
C PHE A 335 -8.13 32.99 -1.06
N ASN A 336 -7.68 34.21 -0.77
CA ASN A 336 -6.42 34.50 -0.08
C ASN A 336 -5.17 33.86 -0.71
N PHE A 337 -5.14 33.71 -2.04
CA PHE A 337 -3.91 33.33 -2.75
C PHE A 337 -2.98 34.52 -2.86
N ARG A 338 -1.69 34.32 -2.55
CA ARG A 338 -0.65 35.30 -2.85
C ARG A 338 -0.21 35.10 -4.29
N PHE A 339 -0.15 36.19 -5.06
CA PHE A 339 0.29 36.15 -6.45
C PHE A 339 1.05 37.42 -6.83
N VAL A 340 1.79 37.35 -7.93
CA VAL A 340 2.39 38.50 -8.61
C VAL A 340 1.89 38.56 -10.04
N VAL A 341 1.86 39.76 -10.62
CA VAL A 341 1.53 39.99 -12.02
C VAL A 341 2.78 40.48 -12.73
N GLU A 342 3.22 39.75 -13.74
CA GLU A 342 4.42 40.03 -14.54
C GLU A 342 4.00 40.39 -15.97
N THR A 343 4.65 41.40 -16.57
CA THR A 343 4.38 41.78 -17.97
C THR A 343 5.48 41.22 -18.86
N VAL A 344 5.09 40.47 -19.90
CA VAL A 344 6.00 39.95 -20.93
C VAL A 344 5.85 40.79 -22.19
N ALA A 345 6.94 41.43 -22.60
CA ALA A 345 6.97 42.27 -23.81
C ALA A 345 6.79 41.42 -25.08
N ARG A 346 5.71 41.70 -25.81
CA ARG A 346 5.34 41.16 -27.14
C ARG A 346 4.59 42.26 -27.91
N GLU A 347 4.25 42.03 -29.18
CA GLU A 347 3.44 42.97 -29.99
C GLU A 347 2.13 43.38 -29.28
N LYS A 348 1.50 42.43 -28.58
CA LYS A 348 0.47 42.69 -27.56
C LYS A 348 1.04 42.29 -26.20
N PRO A 349 1.14 43.19 -25.21
CA PRO A 349 1.65 42.86 -23.88
C PRO A 349 0.88 41.68 -23.28
N MET A 350 1.60 40.66 -22.84
CA MET A 350 1.01 39.50 -22.18
C MET A 350 1.21 39.65 -20.67
N LEU A 351 0.13 39.58 -19.91
CA LEU A 351 0.17 39.62 -18.46
C LEU A 351 0.16 38.19 -17.92
N VAL A 352 1.05 37.92 -16.96
CA VAL A 352 1.24 36.60 -16.37
C VAL A 352 0.97 36.70 -14.88
N VAL A 353 -0.13 36.09 -14.44
CA VAL A 353 -0.45 35.96 -13.02
C VAL A 353 0.23 34.70 -12.49
N ARG A 354 1.15 34.86 -11.55
CA ARG A 354 1.90 33.76 -10.93
C ARG A 354 1.55 33.60 -9.47
N VAL A 355 1.01 32.44 -9.10
CA VAL A 355 0.73 32.10 -7.69
C VAL A 355 2.05 31.78 -6.98
N VAL A 356 2.22 32.33 -5.77
CA VAL A 356 3.42 32.22 -4.94
C VAL A 356 3.13 31.29 -3.76
N GLY A 357 4.15 30.57 -3.26
CA GLY A 357 4.02 29.68 -2.09
C GLY A 357 4.27 28.20 -2.40
N GLY A 358 4.76 27.88 -3.61
CA GLY A 358 5.26 26.56 -3.95
C GLY A 358 4.18 25.48 -3.96
N LEU A 359 4.60 24.23 -3.72
CA LEU A 359 3.75 23.06 -3.89
C LEU A 359 2.50 23.09 -3.00
N ARG A 360 2.62 23.60 -1.77
CA ARG A 360 1.48 23.75 -0.83
C ARG A 360 0.38 24.61 -1.45
N GLU A 361 0.73 25.80 -1.94
CA GLU A 361 -0.26 26.68 -2.58
C GLU A 361 -0.74 26.15 -3.93
N HIS A 362 0.09 25.39 -4.66
CA HIS A 362 -0.35 24.72 -5.89
C HIS A 362 -1.42 23.65 -5.59
N LEU A 363 -1.21 22.78 -4.60
CA LEU A 363 -2.21 21.79 -4.19
C LEU A 363 -3.46 22.46 -3.61
N ARG A 364 -3.30 23.52 -2.81
CA ARG A 364 -4.42 24.32 -2.32
C ARG A 364 -5.24 24.89 -3.47
N PHE A 365 -4.59 25.42 -4.50
CA PHE A 365 -5.26 25.88 -5.72
C PHE A 365 -6.03 24.74 -6.39
N PHE A 366 -5.38 23.60 -6.66
CA PHE A 366 -6.04 22.46 -7.32
C PHE A 366 -7.23 21.91 -6.55
N HIS A 367 -7.15 21.83 -5.23
CA HIS A 367 -8.26 21.35 -4.43
C HIS A 367 -9.36 22.40 -4.29
N THR A 368 -9.01 23.69 -4.20
CA THR A 368 -10.00 24.77 -4.08
C THR A 368 -10.79 24.98 -5.37
N VAL A 369 -10.13 24.88 -6.53
CA VAL A 369 -10.74 25.22 -7.82
C VAL A 369 -11.07 24.00 -8.68
N ASP A 370 -10.41 22.85 -8.50
CA ASP A 370 -10.59 21.60 -9.27
C ASP A 370 -10.51 21.73 -10.82
N PRO A 371 -9.34 22.14 -11.38
CA PRO A 371 -9.15 22.11 -12.83
C PRO A 371 -9.21 20.68 -13.37
N ALA A 372 -9.68 20.51 -14.61
CA ALA A 372 -9.94 19.20 -15.21
C ALA A 372 -8.67 18.49 -15.67
N ILE A 373 -7.65 19.25 -16.11
CA ILE A 373 -6.51 18.67 -16.81
C ILE A 373 -5.51 18.04 -15.82
N THR A 374 -5.46 16.71 -15.79
CA THR A 374 -4.62 15.91 -14.89
C THR A 374 -3.13 16.24 -15.03
N ARG A 375 -2.62 16.37 -16.27
CA ARG A 375 -1.20 16.69 -16.51
C ARG A 375 -0.78 18.06 -15.98
N LYS A 376 -1.72 19.01 -15.78
CA LYS A 376 -1.43 20.32 -15.18
C LYS A 376 -1.39 20.27 -13.65
N ARG A 377 -1.89 19.18 -13.05
CA ARG A 377 -2.01 18.98 -11.60
C ARG A 377 -0.97 18.03 -11.02
N THR A 378 -0.41 17.15 -11.86
CA THR A 378 0.55 16.13 -11.41
C THR A 378 1.73 16.73 -10.64
N ILE A 379 2.10 16.05 -9.56
CA ILE A 379 3.25 16.38 -8.70
C ILE A 379 4.32 15.28 -8.74
N ASP A 380 4.19 14.34 -9.67
CA ASP A 380 5.13 13.25 -9.85
C ASP A 380 6.56 13.77 -10.04
N GLY A 381 7.50 13.21 -9.27
CA GLY A 381 8.90 13.62 -9.26
C GLY A 381 9.22 14.87 -8.42
N VAL A 382 8.23 15.63 -7.93
CA VAL A 382 8.49 16.83 -7.12
C VAL A 382 9.13 16.45 -5.78
N ALA A 383 10.18 17.18 -5.38
CA ALA A 383 10.84 16.98 -4.10
C ALA A 383 9.97 17.46 -2.93
N ILE A 384 9.92 16.67 -1.86
CA ILE A 384 9.28 17.05 -0.61
C ILE A 384 10.15 18.09 0.09
N LYS A 385 9.60 19.28 0.27
CA LYS A 385 10.21 20.38 1.04
C LYS A 385 9.44 20.53 2.34
N SER A 386 10.12 20.93 3.41
CA SER A 386 9.54 21.10 4.74
C SER A 386 9.29 22.58 5.04
N ASP A 387 8.72 23.33 4.09
CA ASP A 387 8.40 24.75 4.26
C ASP A 387 7.05 24.97 4.95
N ALA A 388 6.14 23.99 4.91
CA ALA A 388 4.88 24.04 5.66
C ALA A 388 5.10 24.01 7.19
N PRO A 389 4.31 24.76 7.99
CA PRO A 389 4.39 24.74 9.45
C PRO A 389 3.69 23.49 10.00
N LEU A 390 4.39 22.36 9.99
CA LEU A 390 3.88 21.03 10.36
C LEU A 390 4.43 20.52 11.69
N CYS A 391 4.76 21.43 12.61
CA CYS A 391 5.16 21.07 13.97
C CYS A 391 3.97 20.43 14.70
N VAL A 392 4.21 19.35 15.44
CA VAL A 392 3.17 18.72 16.25
C VAL A 392 2.81 19.63 17.42
N THR A 393 1.54 20.00 17.53
CA THR A 393 1.00 20.88 18.58
C THR A 393 0.12 20.15 19.59
N SER A 394 -0.38 18.96 19.26
CA SER A 394 -1.02 18.10 20.25
C SER A 394 -1.04 16.64 19.79
N ILE A 395 -1.03 15.73 20.76
CA ILE A 395 -1.34 14.31 20.58
C ILE A 395 -2.35 13.96 21.67
N GLU A 396 -3.58 13.71 21.29
CA GLU A 396 -4.70 13.52 22.21
C GLU A 396 -5.25 12.10 22.06
N ASP A 397 -5.29 11.33 23.15
CA ASP A 397 -6.09 10.10 23.22
C ASP A 397 -7.56 10.48 23.32
N LEU A 398 -8.35 10.10 22.30
CA LEU A 398 -9.78 10.40 22.25
C LEU A 398 -10.61 9.48 23.14
N ARG A 399 -10.00 8.45 23.74
CA ARG A 399 -10.64 7.46 24.63
C ARG A 399 -11.86 6.77 24.02
N ILE A 400 -11.88 6.69 22.70
CA ILE A 400 -12.90 6.01 21.90
C ILE A 400 -12.20 5.11 20.90
N GLU A 401 -12.85 4.01 20.55
CA GLU A 401 -12.44 3.20 19.42
C GLU A 401 -13.22 3.59 18.18
N LEU A 402 -12.55 3.77 17.05
CA LEU A 402 -13.16 4.15 15.78
C LEU A 402 -12.83 3.12 14.71
N PRO A 403 -13.72 2.90 13.73
CA PRO A 403 -13.34 2.22 12.49
C PRO A 403 -12.33 3.08 11.74
N MET A 404 -11.15 2.52 11.53
CA MET A 404 -10.01 3.15 10.88
C MET A 404 -9.57 2.29 9.71
N PHE A 405 -9.01 2.91 8.70
CA PHE A 405 -8.63 2.30 7.44
C PHE A 405 -7.14 2.45 7.21
N ASP A 406 -6.57 1.52 6.46
CA ASP A 406 -5.22 1.63 5.92
C ASP A 406 -5.20 1.07 4.50
N ILE A 407 -4.20 1.48 3.73
CA ILE A 407 -4.01 1.08 2.34
C ILE A 407 -2.58 0.61 2.12
N THR A 408 -2.38 -0.53 1.47
CA THR A 408 -1.06 -0.95 1.02
C THR A 408 -0.79 -0.30 -0.33
N THR A 409 0.40 0.26 -0.50
CA THR A 409 0.87 0.90 -1.73
C THR A 409 2.21 0.32 -2.14
N GLY A 410 2.55 0.39 -3.42
CA GLY A 410 3.84 -0.08 -3.93
C GLY A 410 5.06 0.65 -3.35
N THR A 411 4.90 1.83 -2.74
CA THR A 411 6.00 2.61 -2.15
C THR A 411 6.18 2.42 -0.65
N GLY A 412 5.26 1.73 0.04
CA GLY A 412 5.32 1.60 1.50
C GLY A 412 4.77 2.81 2.28
N ASP A 413 4.26 3.83 1.57
CA ASP A 413 3.70 5.05 2.14
C ASP A 413 2.71 5.73 1.18
N PHE A 414 1.93 6.67 1.71
CA PHE A 414 0.96 7.49 0.98
C PHE A 414 0.84 8.89 1.61
N ILE A 415 0.18 9.83 0.94
CA ILE A 415 -0.04 11.18 1.47
C ILE A 415 -1.43 11.30 2.11
N ALA A 416 -1.49 11.32 3.44
CA ALA A 416 -2.69 11.44 4.25
C ALA A 416 -2.84 12.88 4.75
N ASN A 417 -3.91 13.57 4.34
CA ASN A 417 -4.17 14.99 4.63
C ASN A 417 -2.92 15.87 4.52
N GLY A 418 -2.17 15.66 3.43
CA GLY A 418 -0.98 16.42 3.10
C GLY A 418 0.29 16.03 3.85
N VAL A 419 0.29 15.03 4.74
CA VAL A 419 1.51 14.50 5.37
C VAL A 419 1.83 13.09 4.89
N VAL A 420 3.11 12.72 4.93
CA VAL A 420 3.58 11.40 4.52
C VAL A 420 3.28 10.38 5.63
N SER A 421 2.48 9.37 5.28
CA SER A 421 1.90 8.34 6.13
C SER A 421 2.39 6.96 5.71
N HIS A 422 2.79 6.11 6.66
CA HIS A 422 3.30 4.76 6.39
C HIS A 422 2.16 3.74 6.17
N ASN A 423 2.44 2.59 5.52
CA ASN A 423 1.51 1.44 5.43
C ASN A 423 2.16 0.05 5.68
N CYS A 424 1.38 -1.05 5.74
CA CYS A 424 1.85 -2.40 6.13
C CYS A 424 2.09 -3.36 4.93
N PHE A 425 3.00 -4.35 5.06
CA PHE A 425 3.51 -5.12 3.91
C PHE A 425 3.74 -6.67 4.00
N ALA A 426 3.64 -7.37 5.14
CA ALA A 426 3.86 -8.86 5.24
C ALA A 426 2.79 -9.81 4.60
N ARG A 427 2.15 -9.43 3.50
CA ARG A 427 0.74 -9.71 3.21
C ARG A 427 0.34 -10.75 2.11
N PRO A 428 1.14 -11.02 1.05
CA PRO A 428 0.66 -11.74 -0.16
C PRO A 428 0.29 -13.24 -0.08
N THR A 429 0.25 -13.89 1.10
CA THR A 429 -0.03 -15.35 1.18
C THR A 429 -1.51 -15.71 1.42
N HIS A 430 -2.38 -14.71 1.64
CA HIS A 430 -3.84 -14.86 1.86
C HIS A 430 -4.70 -14.68 0.60
N GLU A 431 -4.12 -14.12 -0.46
CA GLU A 431 -4.83 -13.72 -1.68
C GLU A 431 -5.44 -14.91 -2.47
N TYR A 432 -4.95 -16.14 -2.27
CA TYR A 432 -5.51 -17.34 -2.91
C TYR A 432 -6.85 -17.82 -2.33
N LEU A 433 -7.38 -17.17 -1.28
CA LEU A 433 -8.57 -17.60 -0.53
C LEU A 433 -9.68 -16.54 -0.45
N ASN A 434 -9.62 -15.45 -1.23
CA ASN A 434 -10.51 -14.28 -1.09
C ASN A 434 -10.51 -13.68 0.34
N LEU A 435 -9.38 -13.78 1.04
CA LEU A 435 -9.16 -13.17 2.36
C LEU A 435 -8.10 -12.09 2.24
N ASN A 436 -8.28 -10.99 2.98
CA ASN A 436 -7.43 -9.81 2.86
C ASN A 436 -6.01 -10.13 3.29
N SER A 437 -5.05 -9.52 2.60
CA SER A 437 -3.63 -9.68 2.85
C SER A 437 -3.21 -9.09 4.24
N GLY A 438 -4.14 -8.41 4.92
CA GLY A 438 -3.99 -7.65 6.17
C GLY A 438 -4.53 -8.20 7.46
N GLU A 439 -5.65 -7.65 7.94
CA GLU A 439 -6.23 -8.08 9.21
C GLU A 439 -6.55 -9.57 9.23
N ASP A 440 -6.90 -10.15 8.09
CA ASP A 440 -7.16 -11.58 7.99
C ASP A 440 -5.88 -12.40 8.19
N PHE A 441 -4.72 -11.94 7.71
CA PHE A 441 -3.45 -12.64 7.96
C PHE A 441 -3.13 -12.73 9.46
N GLU A 442 -3.41 -11.69 10.24
CA GLU A 442 -3.01 -11.61 11.65
C GLU A 442 -4.10 -12.06 12.62
N ARG A 443 -5.36 -11.94 12.20
CA ARG A 443 -6.54 -12.18 13.02
C ARG A 443 -7.29 -13.40 12.50
N VAL A 444 -7.55 -13.50 11.20
CA VAL A 444 -8.29 -14.61 10.58
C VAL A 444 -7.36 -15.78 10.27
N ILE A 445 -7.11 -16.60 11.28
CA ILE A 445 -6.40 -17.85 11.04
C ILE A 445 -7.35 -18.79 10.30
N VAL A 446 -7.01 -19.11 9.04
CA VAL A 446 -7.70 -20.16 8.29
C VAL A 446 -7.31 -21.50 8.87
N VAL A 447 -8.28 -22.22 9.41
CA VAL A 447 -8.10 -23.50 10.08
C VAL A 447 -8.66 -24.60 9.21
N LYS A 448 -7.81 -25.50 8.73
CA LYS A 448 -8.26 -26.69 7.99
C LYS A 448 -8.76 -27.75 8.95
N ILE A 449 -10.00 -27.61 9.42
CA ILE A 449 -10.57 -28.44 10.50
C ILE A 449 -10.59 -29.95 10.19
N ASN A 450 -10.60 -30.34 8.92
CA ASN A 450 -10.56 -31.74 8.48
C ASN A 450 -9.14 -32.21 8.07
N ALA A 451 -8.08 -31.47 8.42
CA ALA A 451 -6.71 -31.79 8.03
C ALA A 451 -6.30 -33.22 8.41
N VAL A 452 -6.60 -33.62 9.65
CA VAL A 452 -6.29 -34.95 10.20
C VAL A 452 -7.03 -36.06 9.44
N GLU A 453 -8.34 -35.88 9.21
CA GLU A 453 -9.17 -36.83 8.44
C GLU A 453 -8.63 -37.02 7.02
N ARG A 454 -8.30 -35.90 6.35
CA ARG A 454 -7.79 -35.92 4.97
C ARG A 454 -6.41 -36.55 4.88
N LEU A 455 -5.56 -36.33 5.87
CA LEU A 455 -4.25 -36.97 5.93
C LEU A 455 -4.40 -38.47 6.09
N ARG A 456 -5.20 -38.92 7.06
CA ARG A 456 -5.46 -40.35 7.31
C ARG A 456 -5.99 -41.06 6.07
N ALA A 457 -6.94 -40.43 5.37
CA ALA A 457 -7.47 -40.98 4.12
C ALA A 457 -6.44 -41.05 2.98
N LYS A 458 -5.46 -40.14 2.97
CA LYS A 458 -4.41 -40.09 1.94
C LYS A 458 -3.28 -41.08 2.21
N LEU A 459 -2.95 -41.34 3.47
CA LEU A 459 -1.95 -42.32 3.90
C LEU A 459 -2.47 -43.76 3.95
N ALA A 460 -3.77 -43.99 3.68
CA ALA A 460 -4.34 -45.33 3.65
C ALA A 460 -3.54 -46.27 2.71
N PRO A 461 -3.35 -47.55 3.11
CA PRO A 461 -2.53 -48.50 2.35
C PRO A 461 -2.97 -48.56 0.88
N ARG A 462 -2.00 -48.59 -0.05
CA ARG A 462 -2.12 -48.59 -1.53
C ARG A 462 -2.08 -47.23 -2.24
N ARG A 463 -2.03 -46.07 -1.54
CA ARG A 463 -2.02 -44.74 -2.18
C ARG A 463 -0.80 -43.86 -1.90
N TRP A 464 0.01 -44.20 -0.90
CA TRP A 464 1.16 -43.42 -0.46
C TRP A 464 2.38 -44.33 -0.31
N GLN A 465 3.57 -43.86 -0.69
CA GLN A 465 4.78 -44.68 -0.76
C GLN A 465 5.74 -44.40 0.41
N GLY A 466 5.29 -43.65 1.42
CA GLY A 466 6.09 -43.33 2.60
C GLY A 466 7.02 -42.13 2.39
N GLU A 467 6.71 -41.23 1.47
CA GLU A 467 7.56 -40.07 1.22
C GLU A 467 7.58 -39.07 2.38
N HIS A 468 8.71 -38.39 2.55
CA HIS A 468 8.92 -37.39 3.59
C HIS A 468 7.96 -36.20 3.45
N ILE A 469 7.33 -35.82 4.57
CA ILE A 469 6.41 -34.67 4.65
C ILE A 469 7.00 -33.59 5.55
N ALA A 470 7.16 -32.37 5.03
CA ALA A 470 7.64 -31.23 5.81
C ALA A 470 6.49 -30.32 6.30
N MET A 471 6.59 -29.86 7.54
CA MET A 471 5.70 -28.89 8.18
C MET A 471 6.47 -27.63 8.57
N GLY A 472 5.80 -26.48 8.62
CA GLY A 472 6.44 -25.19 8.92
C GLY A 472 7.11 -24.53 7.72
N THR A 473 6.70 -24.89 6.51
CA THR A 473 7.26 -24.35 5.26
C THR A 473 6.59 -23.06 4.80
N ASN A 474 5.35 -22.80 5.25
CA ASN A 474 4.59 -21.59 4.92
C ASN A 474 4.17 -20.79 6.17
N THR A 475 3.64 -21.48 7.18
CA THR A 475 3.27 -20.89 8.48
C THR A 475 3.70 -21.82 9.59
N ASP A 476 3.98 -21.27 10.77
CA ASP A 476 4.38 -22.07 11.93
C ASP A 476 3.24 -23.05 12.32
N PRO A 477 3.51 -24.36 12.41
CA PRO A 477 2.51 -25.36 12.78
C PRO A 477 2.13 -25.28 14.26
N TYR A 478 2.99 -24.70 15.10
CA TYR A 478 2.79 -24.47 16.53
C TYR A 478 2.52 -23.00 16.85
N GLN A 479 1.93 -22.24 15.92
CA GLN A 479 1.41 -20.90 16.21
C GLN A 479 0.31 -20.93 17.29
N ARG A 480 -0.04 -19.77 17.84
CA ARG A 480 -1.01 -19.65 18.95
C ARG A 480 -2.33 -20.43 18.74
N ALA A 481 -2.85 -20.47 17.51
CA ALA A 481 -4.06 -21.23 17.17
C ALA A 481 -3.95 -22.73 17.50
N GLU A 482 -2.75 -23.32 17.43
CA GLU A 482 -2.51 -24.73 17.75
C GLU A 482 -2.76 -25.05 19.22
N GLY A 483 -2.70 -24.06 20.12
CA GLY A 483 -3.09 -24.22 21.53
C GLY A 483 -4.56 -24.62 21.70
N LYS A 484 -5.41 -24.27 20.72
CA LYS A 484 -6.85 -24.56 20.71
C LYS A 484 -7.22 -25.78 19.85
N TYR A 485 -6.69 -25.87 18.64
CA TYR A 485 -7.21 -26.84 17.66
C TYR A 485 -6.51 -28.21 17.68
N HIS A 486 -5.28 -28.29 18.18
CA HIS A 486 -4.51 -29.53 18.23
C HIS A 486 -4.36 -30.25 16.86
N LEU A 487 -4.45 -29.51 15.74
CA LEU A 487 -4.40 -30.12 14.41
C LEU A 487 -3.01 -30.65 14.09
N THR A 488 -1.96 -29.93 14.49
CA THR A 488 -0.58 -30.38 14.31
C THR A 488 -0.35 -31.65 15.12
N ARG A 489 -0.83 -31.72 16.37
CA ARG A 489 -0.80 -32.96 17.16
C ARG A 489 -1.47 -34.12 16.43
N GLY A 490 -2.72 -33.94 15.97
CA GLY A 490 -3.44 -34.99 15.25
C GLY A 490 -2.79 -35.39 13.92
N ILE A 491 -2.11 -34.45 13.24
CA ILE A 491 -1.29 -34.76 12.05
C ILE A 491 -0.11 -35.65 12.44
N VAL A 492 0.60 -35.33 13.51
CA VAL A 492 1.73 -36.14 14.02
C VAL A 492 1.24 -37.54 14.43
N GLU A 493 0.07 -37.66 15.08
CA GLU A 493 -0.53 -38.96 15.42
C GLU A 493 -0.74 -39.82 14.18
N VAL A 494 -1.35 -39.26 13.12
CA VAL A 494 -1.58 -39.98 11.86
C VAL A 494 -0.28 -40.38 11.16
N LEU A 495 0.74 -39.52 11.20
CA LEU A 495 2.05 -39.83 10.62
C LEU A 495 2.77 -40.92 11.42
N ASN A 496 2.68 -40.87 12.74
CA ASN A 496 3.21 -41.89 13.65
C ASN A 496 2.55 -43.25 13.41
N ASP A 497 1.22 -43.30 13.34
CA ASP A 497 0.46 -44.53 13.06
C ASP A 497 0.89 -45.19 11.74
N ALA A 498 1.11 -44.37 10.71
CA ALA A 498 1.57 -44.80 9.40
C ALA A 498 3.09 -45.07 9.31
N ALA A 499 3.84 -44.82 10.39
CA ALA A 499 5.31 -44.82 10.38
C ALA A 499 5.90 -44.00 9.20
N ASN A 500 5.27 -42.85 8.91
CA ASN A 500 5.69 -42.00 7.80
C ASN A 500 6.78 -41.02 8.25
N PRO A 501 7.86 -40.82 7.48
CA PRO A 501 8.89 -39.84 7.81
C PRO A 501 8.38 -38.40 7.66
N PHE A 502 8.79 -37.51 8.57
CA PHE A 502 8.40 -36.11 8.52
C PHE A 502 9.38 -35.17 9.21
N SER A 503 9.27 -33.88 8.90
CA SER A 503 10.01 -32.85 9.62
C SER A 503 9.16 -31.65 9.99
N ILE A 504 9.53 -30.98 11.06
CA ILE A 504 8.86 -29.78 11.58
C ILE A 504 9.89 -28.67 11.66
N LEU A 505 9.59 -27.52 11.05
CA LEU A 505 10.29 -26.26 11.31
C LEU A 505 9.37 -25.36 12.16
N THR A 506 9.86 -24.85 13.29
CA THR A 506 9.07 -23.96 14.16
C THR A 506 9.96 -22.90 14.82
N LYS A 507 9.32 -21.84 15.30
CA LYS A 507 9.89 -20.85 16.23
C LYS A 507 9.25 -20.95 17.61
N ASN A 508 8.22 -21.78 17.80
CA ASN A 508 7.44 -21.80 19.03
C ASN A 508 7.75 -23.02 19.91
N THR A 509 7.91 -22.79 21.21
CA THR A 509 8.16 -23.83 22.21
C THR A 509 6.94 -24.69 22.51
N LEU A 510 5.76 -24.34 21.97
CA LEU A 510 4.54 -25.17 22.08
C LEU A 510 4.73 -26.58 21.51
N VAL A 511 5.69 -26.81 20.60
CA VAL A 511 6.08 -28.15 20.13
C VAL A 511 6.40 -29.13 21.28
N LEU A 512 6.91 -28.63 22.40
CA LEU A 512 7.23 -29.45 23.57
C LEU A 512 6.01 -30.08 24.24
N ARG A 513 4.79 -29.58 23.96
CA ARG A 513 3.53 -30.22 24.38
C ARG A 513 3.39 -31.63 23.82
N ASP A 514 3.89 -31.83 22.60
CA ASP A 514 3.73 -33.07 21.84
C ASP A 514 5.05 -33.89 21.84
N LEU A 515 5.93 -33.63 22.81
CA LEU A 515 7.26 -34.26 22.92
C LEU A 515 7.18 -35.78 23.05
N ASP A 516 6.24 -36.28 23.84
CA ASP A 516 5.97 -37.71 24.03
C ASP A 516 5.64 -38.41 22.72
N LEU A 517 4.75 -37.80 21.93
CA LEU A 517 4.31 -38.30 20.65
C LEU A 517 5.42 -38.23 19.60
N LEU A 518 6.19 -37.14 19.57
CA LEU A 518 7.32 -36.97 18.67
C LEU A 518 8.43 -37.98 18.97
N ALA A 519 8.71 -38.25 20.24
CA ALA A 519 9.69 -39.24 20.67
C ALA A 519 9.28 -40.65 20.23
N GLU A 520 7.99 -40.97 20.30
CA GLU A 520 7.50 -42.26 19.79
C GLU A 520 7.58 -42.35 18.27
N ALA A 521 7.21 -41.30 17.55
CA ALA A 521 7.32 -41.25 16.10
C ALA A 521 8.78 -41.41 15.62
N ALA A 522 9.73 -40.77 16.31
CA ALA A 522 11.15 -40.85 15.99
C ALA A 522 11.75 -42.26 16.15
N LYS A 523 11.13 -43.15 16.94
CA LYS A 523 11.52 -44.56 17.02
C LYS A 523 11.05 -45.40 15.83
N ARG A 524 10.03 -44.93 15.11
CA ARG A 524 9.31 -45.68 14.08
C ARG A 524 9.62 -45.23 12.66
N ALA A 525 9.98 -43.95 12.49
CA ALA A 525 10.27 -43.34 11.19
C ALA A 525 11.33 -42.25 11.32
N ASP A 526 11.84 -41.77 10.17
CA ASP A 526 12.76 -40.64 10.13
C ASP A 526 12.03 -39.33 10.48
N VAL A 527 12.27 -38.82 11.70
CA VAL A 527 11.60 -37.64 12.26
C VAL A 527 12.62 -36.61 12.71
N HIS A 528 12.46 -35.39 12.22
CA HIS A 528 13.34 -34.27 12.56
C HIS A 528 12.55 -33.03 12.97
N VAL A 529 12.90 -32.45 14.10
CA VAL A 529 12.44 -31.10 14.48
C VAL A 529 13.56 -30.11 14.21
N ASN A 530 13.21 -28.90 13.79
CA ASN A 530 14.17 -27.82 13.62
C ASN A 530 13.61 -26.54 14.20
N PHE A 531 14.44 -25.85 14.97
CA PHE A 531 14.14 -24.50 15.42
C PHE A 531 14.78 -23.46 14.52
N SER A 532 14.03 -22.41 14.18
CA SER A 532 14.59 -21.20 13.60
C SER A 532 15.03 -20.26 14.73
N ILE A 533 16.34 -19.99 14.84
CA ILE A 533 16.97 -19.15 15.85
C ILE A 533 17.97 -18.22 15.17
N GLY A 534 17.53 -17.05 14.72
CA GLY A 534 18.36 -16.13 13.92
C GLY A 534 19.40 -15.34 14.72
N THR A 535 19.22 -15.22 16.05
CA THR A 535 20.08 -14.45 16.95
C THR A 535 19.82 -14.84 18.42
N LEU A 536 20.82 -14.68 19.28
CA LEU A 536 20.65 -14.65 20.75
C LEU A 536 20.70 -13.22 21.33
N ASP A 537 21.05 -12.25 20.49
CA ASP A 537 21.02 -10.82 20.84
C ASP A 537 19.56 -10.37 21.07
N GLU A 538 19.27 -9.95 22.30
CA GLU A 538 17.91 -9.60 22.72
C GLU A 538 17.36 -8.38 21.97
N ASP A 539 18.20 -7.39 21.66
CA ASP A 539 17.76 -6.18 20.98
C ASP A 539 17.44 -6.47 19.52
N VAL A 540 18.24 -7.32 18.87
CA VAL A 540 17.95 -7.81 17.52
C VAL A 540 16.67 -8.65 17.52
N TRP A 541 16.49 -9.56 18.48
CA TRP A 541 15.27 -10.37 18.57
C TRP A 541 14.01 -9.52 18.79
N ARG A 542 14.01 -8.62 19.78
CA ARG A 542 12.87 -7.74 20.09
C ARG A 542 12.48 -6.86 18.90
N SER A 543 13.46 -6.39 18.14
CA SER A 543 13.22 -5.51 16.99
C SER A 543 12.76 -6.25 15.73
N THR A 544 12.98 -7.58 15.63
CA THR A 544 12.76 -8.35 14.39
C THR A 544 11.66 -9.39 14.48
N GLU A 545 11.47 -10.06 15.64
CA GLU A 545 10.45 -11.12 15.80
C GLU A 545 9.85 -11.21 17.23
N PRO A 546 9.36 -10.11 17.81
CA PRO A 546 8.98 -10.02 19.23
C PRO A 546 7.82 -10.94 19.66
N GLY A 547 6.97 -11.39 18.72
CA GLY A 547 5.87 -12.30 19.01
C GLY A 547 6.29 -13.77 19.21
N THR A 548 7.56 -14.09 18.96
CA THR A 548 8.09 -15.46 19.16
C THR A 548 8.59 -15.65 20.60
N PRO A 549 8.69 -16.89 21.12
CA PRO A 549 9.40 -17.14 22.36
C PRO A 549 10.85 -16.64 22.31
N HIS A 550 11.33 -16.20 23.47
CA HIS A 550 12.70 -15.72 23.63
C HIS A 550 13.72 -16.71 23.02
N PRO A 551 14.77 -16.26 22.30
CA PRO A 551 15.73 -17.14 21.64
C PRO A 551 16.34 -18.20 22.56
N ARG A 552 16.68 -17.83 23.81
CA ARG A 552 17.17 -18.80 24.80
C ARG A 552 16.15 -19.88 25.17
N ARG A 553 14.85 -19.57 25.18
CA ARG A 553 13.79 -20.58 25.38
C ARG A 553 13.68 -21.54 24.19
N ARG A 554 13.96 -21.06 22.98
CA ARG A 554 14.06 -21.92 21.79
C ARG A 554 15.27 -22.85 21.89
N VAL A 555 16.42 -22.35 22.35
CA VAL A 555 17.61 -23.19 22.63
C VAL A 555 17.30 -24.25 23.71
N GLU A 556 16.66 -23.87 24.81
CA GLU A 556 16.20 -24.83 25.83
C GLU A 556 15.26 -25.90 25.25
N ALA A 557 14.38 -25.52 24.32
CA ALA A 557 13.50 -26.48 23.65
C ALA A 557 14.26 -27.47 22.76
N VAL A 558 15.33 -27.01 22.08
CA VAL A 558 16.23 -27.89 21.31
C VAL A 558 16.87 -28.93 22.24
N ALA A 559 17.40 -28.51 23.39
CA ALA A 559 17.99 -29.43 24.37
C ALA A 559 16.98 -30.50 24.81
N ARG A 560 15.77 -30.07 25.22
CA ARG A 560 14.72 -30.99 25.68
C ARG A 560 14.26 -32.00 24.63
N LEU A 561 14.21 -31.59 23.35
CA LEU A 561 13.86 -32.51 22.26
C LEU A 561 14.95 -33.57 22.05
N ASN A 562 16.21 -33.15 22.01
CA ASN A 562 17.35 -34.06 21.83
C ASN A 562 17.49 -35.02 23.03
N GLU A 563 17.34 -34.53 24.26
CA GLU A 563 17.33 -35.35 25.49
C GLU A 563 16.24 -36.42 25.47
N ALA A 564 15.07 -36.12 24.89
CA ALA A 564 13.97 -37.06 24.74
C ALA A 564 14.14 -38.03 23.54
N GLY A 565 15.24 -37.94 22.81
CA GLY A 565 15.52 -38.79 21.64
C GLY A 565 14.82 -38.34 20.35
N VAL A 566 14.34 -37.09 20.28
CA VAL A 566 13.82 -36.48 19.05
C VAL A 566 14.94 -35.66 18.40
N PRO A 567 15.50 -36.08 17.25
CA PRO A 567 16.58 -35.34 16.60
C PRO A 567 16.15 -33.91 16.27
N CYS A 568 16.75 -32.93 16.96
CA CYS A 568 16.45 -31.52 16.81
C CYS A 568 17.65 -30.72 16.33
N GLY A 569 17.51 -30.13 15.15
CA GLY A 569 18.47 -29.21 14.55
C GLY A 569 18.09 -27.74 14.73
N VAL A 570 18.97 -26.86 14.27
CA VAL A 570 18.77 -25.42 14.25
C VAL A 570 19.05 -24.85 12.86
N LEU A 571 18.11 -24.05 12.38
CA LEU A 571 18.34 -23.11 11.30
C LEU A 571 18.63 -21.76 11.93
N ILE A 572 19.86 -21.27 11.79
CA ILE A 572 20.19 -19.89 12.12
C ILE A 572 19.57 -19.04 11.01
N ALA A 573 18.33 -18.62 11.24
CA ALA A 573 17.45 -18.12 10.20
C ALA A 573 16.40 -17.14 10.75
N PRO A 574 16.14 -16.00 10.07
CA PRO A 574 17.06 -15.41 9.09
C PRO A 574 18.30 -14.84 9.80
N ILE A 575 19.49 -15.03 9.21
CA ILE A 575 20.65 -14.20 9.55
C ILE A 575 20.47 -12.85 8.85
N LEU A 576 20.55 -11.77 9.61
CA LEU A 576 20.31 -10.41 9.17
C LEU A 576 21.65 -9.68 9.01
N PRO A 577 22.09 -9.33 7.78
CA PRO A 577 23.35 -8.65 7.58
C PRO A 577 23.48 -7.37 8.42
N GLY A 578 24.61 -7.15 9.09
CA GLY A 578 24.87 -6.02 9.98
C GLY A 578 24.08 -5.99 11.30
N LEU A 579 23.18 -6.96 11.52
CA LEU A 579 22.32 -7.07 12.69
C LEU A 579 22.63 -8.32 13.52
N SER A 580 22.67 -9.49 12.87
CA SER A 580 22.93 -10.78 13.51
C SER A 580 23.97 -11.63 12.79
N ASP A 581 24.81 -11.01 11.95
CA ASP A 581 25.83 -11.70 11.16
C ASP A 581 27.28 -11.43 11.61
N ARG A 582 27.47 -10.72 12.74
CA ARG A 582 28.82 -10.51 13.27
C ARG A 582 29.40 -11.84 13.80
N PRO A 583 30.71 -12.07 13.67
CA PRO A 583 31.33 -13.33 14.09
C PRO A 583 31.07 -13.69 15.54
N ASP A 584 31.07 -12.73 16.46
CA ASP A 584 30.78 -12.92 17.89
C ASP A 584 29.32 -13.31 18.15
N GLN A 585 28.37 -12.67 17.46
CA GLN A 585 26.95 -13.02 17.57
C GLN A 585 26.65 -14.43 17.03
N LEU A 586 27.25 -14.78 15.88
CA LEU A 586 27.10 -16.11 15.31
C LEU A 586 27.79 -17.17 16.17
N ASP A 587 28.92 -16.86 16.79
CA ASP A 587 29.61 -17.74 17.75
C ASP A 587 28.74 -18.04 18.97
N GLU A 588 28.09 -17.03 19.54
CA GLU A 588 27.18 -17.20 20.67
C GLU A 588 26.02 -18.14 20.31
N VAL A 589 25.37 -17.93 19.16
CA VAL A 589 24.26 -18.79 18.71
C VAL A 589 24.76 -20.22 18.46
N VAL A 590 25.89 -20.39 17.75
CA VAL A 590 26.43 -21.71 17.41
C VAL A 590 26.82 -22.47 18.68
N GLY A 591 27.54 -21.83 19.61
CA GLY A 591 27.94 -22.42 20.88
C GLY A 591 26.73 -22.89 21.68
N ALA A 592 25.75 -22.00 21.89
CA ALA A 592 24.53 -22.35 22.63
C ALA A 592 23.73 -23.49 21.97
N CYS A 593 23.70 -23.56 20.63
CA CYS A 593 23.03 -24.65 19.92
C CYS A 593 23.78 -25.99 20.08
N ILE A 594 25.11 -25.97 20.07
CA ILE A 594 25.94 -27.16 20.29
C ILE A 594 25.82 -27.65 21.73
N GLU A 595 25.86 -26.74 22.70
CA GLU A 595 25.62 -27.04 24.12
C GLU A 595 24.23 -27.65 24.35
N ALA A 596 23.22 -27.17 23.63
CA ALA A 596 21.87 -27.75 23.61
C ALA A 596 21.76 -29.06 22.81
N GLY A 597 22.87 -29.62 22.32
CA GLY A 597 22.91 -30.90 21.63
C GLY A 597 22.29 -30.89 20.23
N ALA A 598 22.23 -29.74 19.55
CA ALA A 598 21.65 -29.65 18.21
C ALA A 598 22.29 -30.64 17.23
N THR A 599 21.48 -31.50 16.61
CA THR A 599 21.95 -32.56 15.69
C THR A 599 22.50 -32.00 14.39
N SER A 600 21.94 -30.88 13.93
CA SER A 600 22.39 -30.13 12.77
C SER A 600 22.29 -28.63 13.04
N ILE A 601 23.19 -27.87 12.43
CA ILE A 601 23.15 -26.41 12.44
C ILE A 601 23.38 -25.95 11.00
N SER A 602 22.46 -25.15 10.49
CA SER A 602 22.54 -24.59 9.14
C SER A 602 22.26 -23.10 9.17
N SER A 603 22.83 -22.35 8.23
CA SER A 603 22.65 -20.91 8.12
C SER A 603 21.74 -20.55 6.96
N VAL A 604 20.78 -19.67 7.21
CA VAL A 604 19.93 -19.12 6.17
C VAL A 604 20.04 -17.61 6.23
N LEU A 605 20.82 -17.05 5.31
CA LEU A 605 20.87 -15.61 5.12
C LEU A 605 19.49 -15.10 4.67
N LEU A 606 19.12 -13.92 5.15
CA LEU A 606 17.86 -13.26 4.85
C LEU A 606 17.47 -13.39 3.36
N HIS A 607 16.21 -13.74 3.12
CA HIS A 607 15.60 -13.86 1.80
C HIS A 607 14.38 -12.94 1.71
N LEU A 608 14.36 -12.08 0.69
CA LEU A 608 13.40 -10.98 0.56
C LEU A 608 12.60 -11.08 -0.73
N ARG A 609 11.52 -11.86 -0.73
CA ARG A 609 10.60 -11.93 -1.89
C ARG A 609 10.00 -10.55 -2.20
N PRO A 610 9.53 -10.28 -3.44
CA PRO A 610 8.70 -9.11 -3.71
C PRO A 610 7.51 -9.10 -2.74
N GLY A 611 7.22 -7.97 -2.09
CA GLY A 611 6.21 -7.95 -1.04
C GLY A 611 6.69 -8.46 0.33
N VAL A 612 7.93 -8.97 0.48
CA VAL A 612 8.65 -9.15 1.77
C VAL A 612 9.94 -8.30 1.88
N ARG A 613 10.49 -7.87 0.74
CA ARG A 613 11.63 -6.96 0.63
C ARG A 613 11.40 -5.52 1.07
N GLU A 614 10.41 -4.83 0.53
CA GLU A 614 10.16 -3.42 0.76
C GLU A 614 9.80 -3.08 2.24
N HIS A 615 9.07 -3.91 3.00
CA HIS A 615 8.90 -3.74 4.47
C HIS A 615 10.14 -4.03 5.26
N TYR A 616 10.88 -5.09 4.92
CA TYR A 616 12.13 -5.35 5.61
C TYR A 616 13.07 -4.17 5.42
N LEU A 617 13.22 -3.66 4.19
CA LEU A 617 14.05 -2.49 3.92
C LEU A 617 13.45 -1.20 4.51
N GLY A 618 12.14 -1.08 4.60
CA GLY A 618 11.45 0.03 5.26
C GLY A 618 11.73 0.08 6.76
N TRP A 619 11.52 -1.04 7.45
CA TRP A 619 11.89 -1.24 8.86
C TRP A 619 13.39 -1.01 9.07
N LEU A 620 14.25 -1.58 8.22
CA LEU A 620 15.69 -1.43 8.34
C LEU A 620 16.13 0.02 8.17
N ALA A 621 15.52 0.77 7.24
CA ALA A 621 15.81 2.19 7.05
C ALA A 621 15.52 3.06 8.27
N GLU A 622 14.71 2.56 9.19
CA GLU A 622 14.25 3.28 10.38
C GLU A 622 14.99 2.82 11.63
N ALA A 623 15.06 1.51 11.82
CA ALA A 623 15.69 0.88 12.97
C ALA A 623 17.21 0.95 12.87
N ARG A 624 17.76 0.76 11.67
CA ARG A 624 19.21 0.69 11.38
C ARG A 624 19.56 1.35 10.04
N PRO A 625 19.37 2.68 9.91
CA PRO A 625 19.68 3.40 8.67
C PRO A 625 21.14 3.25 8.23
N ASP A 626 22.04 3.03 9.19
CA ASP A 626 23.45 2.72 8.97
C ASP A 626 23.68 1.48 8.11
N LEU A 627 22.73 0.54 8.08
CA LEU A 627 22.84 -0.70 7.32
C LEU A 627 22.18 -0.64 5.94
N MET A 628 21.53 0.47 5.58
CA MET A 628 20.74 0.57 4.35
C MET A 628 21.56 0.46 3.09
N GLU A 629 22.73 1.10 3.05
CA GLU A 629 23.59 1.07 1.87
C GLU A 629 24.04 -0.37 1.58
N GLN A 630 24.45 -1.10 2.62
CA GLN A 630 24.82 -2.51 2.53
C GLN A 630 23.64 -3.36 2.03
N HIS A 631 22.44 -3.20 2.59
CA HIS A 631 21.29 -4.02 2.22
C HIS A 631 20.74 -3.70 0.83
N ALA A 632 20.76 -2.43 0.40
CA ALA A 632 20.39 -2.05 -0.96
C ALA A 632 21.34 -2.68 -2.00
N ARG A 633 22.63 -2.82 -1.65
CA ARG A 633 23.62 -3.51 -2.47
C ARG A 633 23.41 -5.03 -2.49
N LEU A 634 23.20 -5.64 -1.33
CA LEU A 634 23.06 -7.10 -1.20
C LEU A 634 21.73 -7.59 -1.80
N TYR A 635 20.63 -6.91 -1.53
CA TYR A 635 19.29 -7.34 -1.91
C TYR A 635 18.75 -6.56 -3.09
N ARG A 636 19.46 -6.56 -4.23
CA ARG A 636 18.90 -6.10 -5.53
C ARG A 636 17.85 -7.08 -6.09
N ARG A 637 17.95 -8.33 -5.69
CA ARG A 637 17.01 -9.44 -5.99
C ARG A 637 16.58 -10.06 -4.66
N SER A 638 15.73 -11.09 -4.70
CA SER A 638 15.22 -11.72 -3.48
C SER A 638 16.28 -12.40 -2.63
N ASN A 639 17.40 -12.80 -3.23
CA ASN A 639 18.55 -13.35 -2.51
C ASN A 639 19.73 -12.38 -2.57
N ALA A 640 20.55 -12.36 -1.51
CA ALA A 640 21.89 -11.77 -1.53
C ALA A 640 22.78 -12.44 -2.61
N PRO A 641 23.92 -11.87 -3.03
CA PRO A 641 24.83 -12.53 -3.95
C PRO A 641 25.29 -13.91 -3.44
N SER A 642 25.61 -14.85 -4.34
CA SER A 642 26.07 -16.19 -3.97
C SER A 642 27.33 -16.16 -3.11
N SER A 643 28.24 -15.22 -3.39
CA SER A 643 29.46 -15.00 -2.60
C SER A 643 29.16 -14.63 -1.15
N GLU A 644 28.15 -13.79 -0.91
CA GLU A 644 27.77 -13.38 0.45
C GLU A 644 27.15 -14.56 1.23
N ARG A 645 26.30 -15.35 0.57
CA ARG A 645 25.74 -16.56 1.16
C ARG A 645 26.82 -17.59 1.49
N ALA A 646 27.81 -17.76 0.61
CA ALA A 646 28.94 -18.64 0.83
C ALA A 646 29.79 -18.18 2.02
N ARG A 647 30.13 -16.88 2.10
CA ARG A 647 30.87 -16.28 3.22
C ARG A 647 30.22 -16.57 4.57
N VAL A 648 28.92 -16.30 4.71
CA VAL A 648 28.19 -16.54 5.96
C VAL A 648 28.10 -18.03 6.28
N SER A 649 27.89 -18.87 5.26
CA SER A 649 27.89 -20.32 5.42
C SER A 649 29.24 -20.85 5.89
N GLU A 650 30.35 -20.43 5.29
CA GLU A 650 31.70 -20.82 5.67
C GLU A 650 32.03 -20.40 7.10
N LEU A 651 31.70 -19.15 7.47
CA LEU A 651 31.89 -18.66 8.84
C LEU A 651 31.14 -19.53 9.87
N VAL A 652 29.87 -19.85 9.63
CA VAL A 652 29.10 -20.72 10.53
C VAL A 652 29.69 -22.13 10.57
N GLN A 653 30.17 -22.68 9.46
CA GLN A 653 30.83 -23.98 9.43
C GLN A 653 32.17 -24.00 10.20
N ASP A 654 32.95 -22.92 10.12
CA ASP A 654 34.17 -22.74 10.92
C ASP A 654 33.87 -22.67 12.41
N LEU A 655 32.83 -21.92 12.80
CA LEU A 655 32.36 -21.83 14.18
C LEU A 655 31.92 -23.21 14.70
N ILE A 656 31.15 -23.96 13.91
CA ILE A 656 30.73 -25.33 14.25
C ILE A 656 31.95 -26.23 14.45
N ARG A 657 32.95 -26.17 13.56
CA ARG A 657 34.19 -26.96 13.71
C ARG A 657 34.95 -26.60 14.98
N ARG A 658 35.01 -25.32 15.34
CA ARG A 658 35.69 -24.85 16.55
C ARG A 658 34.99 -25.36 17.82
N HIS A 659 33.68 -25.20 17.92
CA HIS A 659 32.91 -25.68 19.09
C HIS A 659 32.78 -27.20 19.20
N ARG A 660 32.95 -27.95 18.10
CA ARG A 660 32.97 -29.43 18.12
C ARG A 660 34.36 -30.03 18.29
N GLY A 661 35.41 -29.23 18.06
CA GLY A 661 36.82 -29.65 18.14
C GLY A 661 37.58 -29.08 19.34
N ALA A 662 36.98 -28.13 20.06
CA ALA A 662 37.29 -27.78 21.44
C ALA A 662 36.45 -28.66 22.38
#